data_AF-A0A3A5UST0-F1
#
_entry.id   AF-A0A3A5UST0-F1
#
_cell.length_a   1.000
_cell.length_b   1.000
_cell.length_c   1.000
_cell.angle_alpha   90.00
_cell.angle_beta   90.00
_cell.angle_gamma   90.00
#
_symmetry.space_group_name_H-M   'P 1'
#
loop_
_entity.id
_entity.type
_entity.pdbx_description
1 polymer ?
#
loop_
_entity_poly.entity_id
_entity_poly.type
_entity_poly.pdbx_seq_one_letter_code
_entity_poly.pdbx_strand_id
1 'polypeptide(L)'
;MSGIAQKLASNQKQVAISEFFEKNKHFLGFDSLARSLITAVKEAVDNALDACEEARILPTIRIQISKLDPKKDIIKLVVEDNGPGIPQKSIEKVFGQLLFGSRFHAIRQSRGQQGIGITGVVMYCQLTTGRTTHVRSKIATEPTAAIVDIGLDTRKNKATKANAGREMWYNEDGSSKEHGTEITAQMKAKYQKGRQSVWQYLRMTSIVNPHAEIIFIDPEGEKHHWTRVTERLPTKVESIKPHPHGIELGQLQRMVSESNDLNLNHFLLNNFSGVTNRARKELCQAAELEGTRKMKTLKGDDIRQLLEAFQGERLFNGQPAKLLKPPTNCLSPIEEILIKKGLSKTIDSRFVTTLTRVPSVTQGNPFQVEVGLIFGGTMAGDKPVEILRFANRVPLMYQQGGCLLTKAIESVDWRQYGLDQAGGKGVPKGPAAILVHLASTNVQFTSEAKEALADNGEVMEEARKAMLEMGRGLRKHLEKKKKMAKTKEKFELINDILPAIAEKSAQLLNRPVPELSGSITKIMSAVICESTTEWNKETKQTDVDIVLFNYTTRPRAYTILATWPEKSGAKMENNDTGGRKEALGVWAWKLEALQPGERKHITYSLSGLERGDWTETEILFRGAQDVIGATKMDEKFLQEIRRQEQLFLEGENENTQSAQTKNESSPEPNPQEAPIAATAPVTTEIVEPAVAPPEGQRTLFGGDV
;
A
#
# COMPACT_ATOMS: atom_id res chain seq x y z
N MET A 1 46.80 39.17 -31.07
CA MET A 1 45.38 38.85 -31.34
C MET A 1 45.00 37.66 -30.48
N SER A 2 44.14 37.82 -29.46
CA SER A 2 43.64 36.65 -28.71
C SER A 2 42.91 35.72 -29.69
N GLY A 3 43.32 34.45 -29.75
CA GLY A 3 42.78 33.50 -30.72
C GLY A 3 41.26 33.40 -30.63
N ILE A 4 40.60 33.10 -31.76
CA ILE A 4 39.15 32.92 -31.85
C ILE A 4 38.63 31.97 -30.76
N ALA A 5 39.43 30.96 -30.39
CA ALA A 5 39.16 30.06 -29.27
C ALA A 5 39.11 30.74 -27.89
N GLN A 6 39.98 31.71 -27.57
CA GLN A 6 39.93 32.45 -26.31
C GLN A 6 38.74 33.41 -26.25
N LYS A 7 38.35 34.02 -27.38
CA LYS A 7 37.12 34.82 -27.48
C LYS A 7 35.87 33.96 -27.34
N LEU A 8 35.84 32.79 -27.98
CA LEU A 8 34.76 31.81 -27.84
C LEU A 8 34.68 31.25 -26.41
N ALA A 9 35.81 30.94 -25.78
CA ALA A 9 35.88 30.49 -24.39
C ALA A 9 35.42 31.59 -23.41
N SER A 10 35.77 32.86 -23.66
CA SER A 10 35.28 33.98 -22.83
C SER A 10 33.77 34.22 -22.93
N ASN A 11 33.13 33.73 -24.00
CA ASN A 11 31.68 33.78 -24.19
C ASN A 11 30.96 32.59 -23.54
N GLN A 12 31.67 31.56 -23.07
CA GLN A 12 31.07 30.45 -22.34
C GLN A 12 30.70 30.92 -20.93
N LYS A 13 29.40 30.94 -20.63
CA LYS A 13 28.88 31.29 -19.30
C LYS A 13 28.31 30.06 -18.63
N GLN A 14 28.73 29.81 -17.39
CA GLN A 14 28.11 28.80 -16.54
C GLN A 14 26.73 29.30 -16.11
N VAL A 15 25.70 28.50 -16.38
CA VAL A 15 24.31 28.80 -16.03
C VAL A 15 23.98 28.16 -14.69
N ALA A 16 23.38 28.92 -13.78
CA ALA A 16 22.92 28.39 -12.51
C ALA A 16 21.74 27.41 -12.72
N ILE A 17 21.61 26.41 -11.86
CA ILE A 17 20.55 25.39 -11.94
C ILE A 17 19.16 26.04 -11.91
N SER A 18 19.00 27.09 -11.11
CA SER A 18 17.78 27.90 -11.06
C SER A 18 17.47 28.61 -12.38
N GLU A 19 18.47 29.12 -13.10
CA GLU A 19 18.27 29.73 -14.42
C GLU A 19 17.92 28.68 -15.49
N PHE A 20 18.43 27.44 -15.35
CA PHE A 20 18.02 26.33 -16.20
C PHE A 20 16.54 26.01 -16.03
N PHE A 21 16.04 25.92 -14.79
CA PHE A 21 14.62 25.65 -14.53
C PHE A 21 13.70 26.84 -14.83
N GLU A 22 14.19 28.07 -14.68
CA GLU A 22 13.48 29.27 -15.12
C GLU A 22 13.16 29.23 -16.62
N LYS A 23 14.12 28.79 -17.44
CA LYS A 23 13.95 28.60 -18.88
C LYS A 23 13.15 27.34 -19.22
N ASN A 24 13.28 26.28 -18.42
CA ASN A 24 12.68 24.97 -18.68
C ASN A 24 11.66 24.56 -17.62
N LYS A 25 10.63 25.38 -17.42
CA LYS A 25 9.58 25.19 -16.40
C LYS A 25 8.83 23.87 -16.52
N HIS A 26 8.76 23.31 -17.73
CA HIS A 26 8.09 22.05 -18.02
C HIS A 26 8.75 20.84 -17.33
N PHE A 27 10.06 20.87 -17.04
CA PHE A 27 10.72 19.79 -16.28
C PHE A 27 10.25 19.71 -14.84
N LEU A 28 9.84 20.85 -14.26
CA LEU A 28 9.26 20.92 -12.92
C LEU A 28 7.75 20.63 -12.90
N GLY A 29 7.14 20.28 -14.04
CA GLY A 29 5.70 20.05 -14.12
C GLY A 29 4.87 21.33 -14.19
N PHE A 30 5.46 22.47 -14.55
CA PHE A 30 4.76 23.75 -14.79
C PHE A 30 4.65 24.04 -16.29
N ASP A 31 3.92 23.19 -17.02
CA ASP A 31 3.71 23.28 -18.47
C ASP A 31 2.43 24.07 -18.83
N SER A 32 1.34 23.83 -18.12
CA SER A 32 0.01 24.42 -18.35
C SER A 32 -0.56 25.00 -17.06
N LEU A 33 -1.49 25.95 -17.18
CA LEU A 33 -2.09 26.63 -16.01
C LEU A 33 -2.85 25.67 -15.08
N ALA A 34 -3.50 24.65 -15.63
CA ALA A 34 -4.22 23.65 -14.84
C ALA A 34 -3.26 22.70 -14.12
N ARG A 35 -2.25 22.19 -14.83
CA ARG A 35 -1.25 21.30 -14.26
C ARG A 35 -0.38 22.00 -13.21
N SER A 36 -0.04 23.28 -13.42
CA SER A 36 0.73 24.09 -12.47
C SER A 36 0.09 24.14 -11.08
N LEU A 37 -1.24 24.24 -11.02
CA LEU A 37 -1.98 24.21 -9.74
C LEU A 37 -1.86 22.85 -9.05
N ILE A 38 -2.03 21.76 -9.82
CA ILE A 38 -1.97 20.40 -9.30
C ILE A 38 -0.56 20.09 -8.79
N THR A 39 0.47 20.47 -9.55
CA THR A 39 1.88 20.33 -9.14
C THR A 39 2.13 21.09 -7.83
N ALA A 40 1.64 22.34 -7.70
CA ALA A 40 1.81 23.10 -6.47
C ALA A 40 1.12 22.46 -5.26
N VAL A 41 -0.11 21.96 -5.42
CA VAL A 41 -0.83 21.25 -4.36
C VAL A 41 -0.11 19.94 -4.02
N LYS A 42 0.33 19.17 -5.03
CA LYS A 42 1.05 17.91 -4.86
C LYS A 42 2.30 18.09 -4.00
N GLU A 43 3.17 19.03 -4.39
CA GLU A 43 4.41 19.29 -3.66
C GLU A 43 4.18 19.84 -2.24
N ALA A 44 3.12 20.62 -2.01
CA ALA A 44 2.80 21.11 -0.68
C ALA A 44 2.25 19.99 0.23
N VAL A 45 1.33 19.17 -0.29
CA VAL A 45 0.71 18.06 0.46
C VAL A 45 1.71 16.95 0.76
N ASP A 46 2.55 16.56 -0.21
CA ASP A 46 3.55 15.52 -0.01
C ASP A 46 4.58 15.91 1.06
N ASN A 47 4.99 17.19 1.10
CA ASN A 47 5.90 17.69 2.13
C ASN A 47 5.24 17.79 3.51
N ALA A 48 3.96 18.17 3.58
CA ALA A 48 3.20 18.18 4.83
C ALA A 48 3.04 16.77 5.40
N LEU A 49 2.69 15.77 4.56
CA LEU A 49 2.58 14.37 4.97
C LEU A 49 3.92 13.82 5.45
N ASP A 50 5.00 14.05 4.69
CA ASP A 50 6.34 13.60 5.09
C ASP A 50 6.76 14.22 6.44
N ALA A 51 6.52 15.51 6.65
CA ALA A 51 6.89 16.20 7.90
C ALA A 51 6.12 15.66 9.11
N CYS A 52 4.82 15.38 8.96
CA CYS A 52 4.00 14.79 10.01
C CYS A 52 4.44 13.34 10.33
N GLU A 53 4.69 12.52 9.30
CA GLU A 53 5.10 11.12 9.47
C GLU A 53 6.49 11.00 10.11
N GLU A 54 7.45 11.85 9.73
CA GLU A 54 8.77 11.90 10.34
C GLU A 54 8.71 12.30 11.82
N ALA A 55 7.81 13.22 12.17
CA ALA A 55 7.57 13.65 13.55
C ALA A 55 6.63 12.72 14.34
N ARG A 56 6.08 11.66 13.71
CA ARG A 56 5.08 10.76 14.29
C ARG A 56 3.81 11.46 14.78
N ILE A 57 3.38 12.49 14.04
CA ILE A 57 2.14 13.24 14.29
C ILE A 57 1.09 12.77 13.26
N LEU A 58 -0.17 12.58 13.69
CA LEU A 58 -1.27 12.26 12.78
C LEU A 58 -1.59 13.46 11.88
N PRO A 59 -1.45 13.35 10.55
CA PRO A 59 -1.57 14.50 9.66
C PRO A 59 -3.01 15.02 9.59
N THR A 60 -3.18 16.33 9.74
CA THR A 60 -4.38 17.09 9.39
C THR A 60 -3.94 18.23 8.48
N ILE A 61 -4.37 18.17 7.22
CA ILE A 61 -3.96 19.09 6.17
C ILE A 61 -5.18 19.85 5.67
N ARG A 62 -5.10 21.18 5.72
CA ARG A 62 -6.12 22.09 5.20
C ARG A 62 -5.60 22.78 3.94
N ILE A 63 -6.38 22.74 2.88
CA ILE A 63 -6.04 23.29 1.57
C ILE A 63 -7.17 24.21 1.16
N GLN A 64 -6.84 25.47 0.87
CA GLN A 64 -7.80 26.45 0.39
C GLN A 64 -7.31 27.07 -0.90
N ILE A 65 -8.17 27.08 -1.91
CA ILE A 65 -7.89 27.72 -3.20
C ILE A 65 -8.89 28.84 -3.40
N SER A 66 -8.41 30.06 -3.70
CA SER A 66 -9.27 31.22 -3.94
C SER A 66 -8.85 31.95 -5.22
N LYS A 67 -9.83 32.43 -5.99
CA LYS A 67 -9.59 33.23 -7.20
C LYS A 67 -9.40 34.69 -6.79
N LEU A 68 -8.21 35.24 -7.00
CA LEU A 68 -7.92 36.66 -6.71
C LEU A 68 -8.29 37.55 -7.90
N ASP A 69 -7.90 37.16 -9.11
CA ASP A 69 -8.23 37.88 -10.34
C ASP A 69 -8.65 36.87 -11.42
N PRO A 70 -9.97 36.75 -11.71
CA PRO A 70 -10.47 35.79 -12.69
C PRO A 70 -10.10 36.18 -14.13
N LYS A 71 -9.79 37.45 -14.43
CA LYS A 71 -9.41 37.88 -15.79
C LYS A 71 -7.96 37.54 -16.12
N LYS A 72 -7.11 37.47 -15.09
CA LYS A 72 -5.68 37.15 -15.24
C LYS A 72 -5.33 35.71 -14.85
N ASP A 73 -6.34 34.90 -14.49
CA ASP A 73 -6.18 33.54 -13.95
C ASP A 73 -5.22 33.51 -12.75
N ILE A 74 -5.33 34.48 -11.82
CA ILE A 74 -4.50 34.52 -10.61
C ILE A 74 -5.25 33.87 -9.46
N ILE A 75 -4.62 32.86 -8.88
CA ILE A 75 -5.15 32.06 -7.78
C ILE A 75 -4.23 32.19 -6.55
N LYS A 76 -4.84 32.25 -5.37
CA LYS A 76 -4.17 32.11 -4.08
C LYS A 76 -4.39 30.69 -3.56
N LEU A 77 -3.29 29.96 -3.40
CA LEU A 77 -3.23 28.66 -2.76
C LEU A 77 -2.75 28.84 -1.33
N VAL A 78 -3.50 28.32 -0.37
CA VAL A 78 -3.11 28.23 1.05
C VAL A 78 -3.10 26.76 1.42
N VAL A 79 -1.96 26.28 1.94
CA VAL A 79 -1.83 24.91 2.47
C VAL A 79 -1.31 25.03 3.89
N GLU A 80 -2.06 24.46 4.82
CA GLU A 80 -1.78 24.46 6.24
C GLU A 80 -1.68 23.02 6.73
N ASP A 81 -0.64 22.74 7.51
CA ASP A 81 -0.41 21.46 8.18
C ASP A 81 -0.33 21.62 9.71
N ASN A 82 -0.41 20.47 10.38
CA ASN A 82 -0.16 20.30 11.82
C ASN A 82 1.18 19.58 12.07
N GLY A 83 2.17 19.73 11.17
CA GLY A 83 3.49 19.15 11.35
C GLY A 83 4.29 19.81 12.48
N PRO A 84 5.56 19.43 12.68
CA PRO A 84 6.41 19.95 13.77
C PRO A 84 6.80 21.43 13.63
N GLY A 85 6.51 22.06 12.49
CA GLY A 85 7.01 23.39 12.13
C GLY A 85 8.45 23.37 11.60
N ILE A 86 8.90 24.50 11.07
CA ILE A 86 10.22 24.69 10.48
C ILE A 86 10.91 25.88 11.18
N PRO A 87 12.13 25.71 11.72
CA PRO A 87 12.88 26.81 12.32
C PRO A 87 13.15 27.91 11.32
N GLN A 88 13.00 29.18 11.75
CA GLN A 88 13.11 30.35 10.87
C GLN A 88 14.40 30.36 10.01
N LYS A 89 15.54 29.96 10.59
CA LYS A 89 16.84 29.86 9.88
C LYS A 89 16.84 28.79 8.77
N SER A 90 16.05 27.74 8.92
CA SER A 90 15.95 26.63 7.98
C SER A 90 14.90 26.90 6.89
N ILE A 91 13.89 27.74 7.17
CA ILE A 91 12.86 28.11 6.18
C ILE A 91 13.53 28.65 4.90
N GLU A 92 14.54 29.52 5.04
CA GLU A 92 15.28 30.09 3.90
C GLU A 92 15.88 29.00 2.99
N LYS A 93 16.47 27.96 3.58
CA LYS A 93 17.13 26.88 2.84
C LYS A 93 16.12 25.91 2.21
N VAL A 94 15.02 25.63 2.92
CA VAL A 94 13.99 24.69 2.44
C VAL A 94 13.21 25.26 1.25
N PHE A 95 12.87 26.55 1.29
CA PHE A 95 12.00 27.18 0.28
C PHE A 95 12.76 27.99 -0.78
N GLY A 96 13.99 28.43 -0.49
CA GLY A 96 14.73 29.37 -1.34
C GLY A 96 16.08 28.85 -1.84
N GLN A 97 16.36 27.56 -1.70
CA GLN A 97 17.54 26.92 -2.30
C GLN A 97 17.12 25.65 -3.05
N LEU A 98 17.45 25.56 -4.34
CA LEU A 98 17.24 24.33 -5.11
C LEU A 98 18.25 23.27 -4.71
N LEU A 99 17.81 22.01 -4.75
CA LEU A 99 18.60 20.83 -4.39
C LEU A 99 19.08 20.82 -2.94
N PHE A 100 18.33 21.44 -2.04
CA PHE A 100 18.60 21.40 -0.61
C PHE A 100 17.61 20.46 0.07
N GLY A 101 18.12 19.49 0.85
CA GLY A 101 17.27 18.58 1.61
C GLY A 101 18.04 17.50 2.34
N SER A 102 17.45 16.97 3.41
CA SER A 102 17.96 15.81 4.14
C SER A 102 17.82 14.49 3.36
N ARG A 103 17.06 14.49 2.25
CA ARG A 103 16.64 13.30 1.50
C ARG A 103 17.64 12.80 0.45
N PHE A 104 18.71 13.55 0.18
CA PHE A 104 19.68 13.23 -0.90
C PHE A 104 20.67 12.11 -0.59
N HIS A 105 21.02 11.94 0.69
CA HIS A 105 22.13 11.06 1.09
C HIS A 105 21.65 9.73 1.69
N ALA A 106 20.35 9.57 1.90
CA ALA A 106 19.76 8.39 2.50
C ALA A 106 18.96 7.60 1.46
N ILE A 107 19.32 6.34 1.25
CA ILE A 107 18.54 5.41 0.43
C ILE A 107 17.42 4.86 1.33
N ARG A 108 16.23 5.43 1.20
CA ARG A 108 15.01 4.99 1.89
C ARG A 108 13.81 5.37 1.04
N GLN A 109 12.67 4.71 1.25
CA GLN A 109 11.44 5.13 0.60
C GLN A 109 11.04 6.55 1.05
N SER A 110 10.77 7.43 0.09
CA SER A 110 10.23 8.77 0.31
C SER A 110 9.32 9.21 -0.85
N ARG A 111 8.40 10.15 -0.58
CA ARG A 111 7.54 10.77 -1.61
C ARG A 111 8.37 11.69 -2.52
N GLY A 112 9.19 12.55 -1.91
CA GLY A 112 10.15 13.45 -2.57
C GLY A 112 11.57 12.86 -2.64
N GLN A 113 12.26 13.01 -3.77
CA GLN A 113 13.61 12.43 -4.00
C GLN A 113 14.69 13.50 -4.20
N GLN A 114 14.38 14.60 -4.89
CA GLN A 114 15.36 15.54 -5.43
C GLN A 114 15.35 16.94 -4.77
N GLY A 115 14.57 17.19 -3.72
CA GLY A 115 14.58 18.49 -3.00
C GLY A 115 14.34 19.73 -3.89
N ILE A 116 13.60 19.58 -5.00
CA ILE A 116 13.27 20.67 -5.95
C ILE A 116 11.82 21.13 -5.87
N GLY A 117 10.95 20.31 -5.29
CA GLY A 117 9.49 20.45 -5.40
C GLY A 117 8.94 21.80 -4.96
N ILE A 118 9.00 22.08 -3.65
CA ILE A 118 8.38 23.29 -3.09
C ILE A 118 9.11 24.57 -3.53
N THR A 119 10.43 24.52 -3.69
CA THR A 119 11.23 25.63 -4.24
C THR A 119 10.83 25.95 -5.69
N GLY A 120 10.46 24.92 -6.47
CA GLY A 120 9.88 25.09 -7.81
C GLY A 120 8.57 25.86 -7.79
N VAL A 121 7.70 25.64 -6.78
CA VAL A 121 6.46 26.40 -6.58
C VAL A 121 6.77 27.87 -6.27
N VAL A 122 7.72 28.15 -5.38
CA VAL A 122 8.17 29.51 -5.05
C VAL A 122 8.68 30.24 -6.30
N MET A 123 9.51 29.57 -7.08
CA MET A 123 10.02 30.10 -8.35
C MET A 123 8.89 30.37 -9.34
N TYR A 124 7.93 29.46 -9.49
CA TYR A 124 6.80 29.65 -10.39
C TYR A 124 5.91 30.83 -9.99
N CYS A 125 5.66 31.03 -8.69
CA CYS A 125 4.94 32.20 -8.18
C CYS A 125 5.65 33.50 -8.57
N GLN A 126 6.95 33.59 -8.27
CA GLN A 126 7.75 34.78 -8.58
C GLN A 126 7.79 35.06 -10.09
N LEU A 127 7.89 34.04 -10.94
CA LEU A 127 7.93 34.21 -12.40
C LEU A 127 6.58 34.58 -13.02
N THR A 128 5.46 34.24 -12.39
CA THR A 128 4.12 34.46 -12.96
C THR A 128 3.42 35.68 -12.40
N THR A 129 3.50 35.92 -11.09
CA THR A 129 2.82 37.03 -10.41
C THR A 129 3.80 38.09 -9.88
N GLY A 130 5.10 37.80 -9.85
CA GLY A 130 6.11 38.68 -9.25
C GLY A 130 6.04 38.74 -7.73
N ARG A 131 5.16 37.94 -7.09
CA ARG A 131 4.98 37.92 -5.63
C ARG A 131 5.84 36.85 -5.00
N THR A 132 6.32 37.14 -3.79
CA THR A 132 6.99 36.19 -2.90
C THR A 132 5.96 35.26 -2.26
N THR A 133 6.40 34.06 -1.87
CA THR A 133 5.58 33.09 -1.13
C THR A 133 5.64 33.43 0.35
N HIS A 134 4.48 33.56 0.99
CA HIS A 134 4.39 33.83 2.41
C HIS A 134 4.41 32.51 3.18
N VAL A 135 5.34 32.38 4.13
CA VAL A 135 5.46 31.20 4.97
C VAL A 135 5.28 31.60 6.43
N ARG A 136 4.35 30.92 7.10
CA ARG A 136 4.08 31.05 8.52
C ARG A 136 4.31 29.70 9.19
N SER A 137 5.22 29.61 10.15
CA SER A 137 5.57 28.33 10.78
C SER A 137 5.74 28.47 12.28
N LYS A 138 5.16 27.55 13.04
CA LYS A 138 5.25 27.50 14.50
C LYS A 138 5.77 26.16 14.97
N ILE A 139 6.75 26.21 15.86
CA ILE A 139 7.34 25.04 16.53
C ILE A 139 6.75 24.97 17.93
N ALA A 140 6.49 23.76 18.42
CA ALA A 140 5.91 23.53 19.76
C ALA A 140 6.70 24.21 20.90
N THR A 141 8.02 24.38 20.75
CA THR A 141 8.88 25.03 21.74
C THR A 141 8.77 26.55 21.76
N GLU A 142 8.17 27.17 20.73
CA GLU A 142 8.09 28.63 20.60
C GLU A 142 6.65 29.14 20.75
N PRO A 143 6.40 30.20 21.54
CA PRO A 143 5.06 30.71 21.74
C PRO A 143 4.49 31.41 20.50
N THR A 144 5.38 32.04 19.70
CA THR A 144 5.06 32.80 18.49
C THR A 144 5.43 32.04 17.23
N ALA A 145 4.65 32.18 16.17
CA ALA A 145 4.97 31.69 14.84
C ALA A 145 5.99 32.62 14.14
N ALA A 146 6.96 32.03 13.44
CA ALA A 146 7.85 32.74 12.54
C ALA A 146 7.14 33.03 11.22
N ILE A 147 7.26 34.25 10.72
CA ILE A 147 6.70 34.70 9.45
C ILE A 147 7.84 35.19 8.56
N VAL A 148 7.88 34.71 7.31
CA VAL A 148 8.85 35.15 6.31
C VAL A 148 8.22 35.10 4.93
N ASP A 149 8.39 36.17 4.16
CA ASP A 149 8.13 36.17 2.72
C ASP A 149 9.39 35.76 1.96
N ILE A 150 9.30 34.74 1.12
CA ILE A 150 10.44 34.10 0.47
C ILE A 150 10.31 34.21 -1.05
N GLY A 151 11.41 34.65 -1.67
CA GLY A 151 11.65 34.52 -3.11
C GLY A 151 12.96 33.78 -3.37
N LEU A 152 13.28 33.62 -4.66
CA LEU A 152 14.48 32.97 -5.15
C LEU A 152 15.25 33.91 -6.08
N ASP A 153 16.53 34.14 -5.77
CA ASP A 153 17.48 34.72 -6.72
C ASP A 153 18.00 33.61 -7.64
N THR A 154 17.51 33.58 -8.88
CA THR A 154 17.82 32.52 -9.84
C THR A 154 19.26 32.55 -10.34
N ARG A 155 20.01 33.65 -10.16
CA ARG A 155 21.42 33.72 -10.56
C ARG A 155 22.33 33.15 -9.49
N LYS A 156 22.02 33.41 -8.22
CA LYS A 156 22.84 32.97 -7.07
C LYS A 156 22.36 31.67 -6.44
N ASN A 157 21.19 31.16 -6.81
CA ASN A 157 20.50 30.04 -6.17
C ASN A 157 20.41 30.24 -4.64
N LYS A 158 19.95 31.43 -4.23
CA LYS A 158 19.79 31.81 -2.82
C LYS A 158 18.43 32.45 -2.58
N ALA A 159 17.93 32.26 -1.37
CA ALA A 159 16.67 32.85 -0.94
C ALA A 159 16.76 34.38 -0.86
N THR A 160 15.73 35.08 -1.31
CA THR A 160 15.49 36.49 -0.99
C THR A 160 14.40 36.56 0.07
N LYS A 161 14.59 37.39 1.10
CA LYS A 161 13.64 37.51 2.21
C LYS A 161 13.03 38.91 2.29
N ALA A 162 11.74 38.94 2.60
CA ALA A 162 11.00 40.13 2.97
C ALA A 162 10.13 39.84 4.20
N ASN A 163 9.72 40.89 4.91
CA ASN A 163 8.74 40.82 6.02
C ASN A 163 9.02 39.73 7.06
N ALA A 164 10.29 39.54 7.42
CA ALA A 164 10.66 38.56 8.44
C ALA A 164 10.25 39.07 9.84
N GLY A 165 9.38 38.32 10.52
CA GLY A 165 8.83 38.71 11.81
C GLY A 165 8.32 37.52 12.62
N ARG A 166 7.62 37.82 13.71
CA ARG A 166 6.96 36.83 14.57
C ARG A 166 5.57 37.32 14.94
N GLU A 167 4.60 36.41 14.97
CA GLU A 167 3.20 36.70 15.31
C GLU A 167 2.60 35.59 16.17
N MET A 168 1.57 35.91 16.94
CA MET A 168 0.76 34.93 17.64
C MET A 168 -0.20 34.26 16.64
N TRP A 169 -0.21 32.93 16.60
CA TRP A 169 -1.08 32.16 15.70
C TRP A 169 -2.15 31.43 16.49
N TYR A 170 -3.42 31.77 16.22
CA TYR A 170 -4.60 31.14 16.81
C TYR A 170 -5.33 30.28 15.78
N ASN A 171 -5.96 29.21 16.26
CA ASN A 171 -6.90 28.37 15.52
C ASN A 171 -8.25 29.10 15.36
N GLU A 172 -9.14 28.54 14.54
CA GLU A 172 -10.50 29.08 14.34
C GLU A 172 -11.31 29.17 15.64
N ASP A 173 -11.04 28.29 16.61
CA ASP A 173 -11.69 28.26 17.93
C ASP A 173 -11.11 29.26 18.94
N GLY A 174 -10.14 30.08 18.54
CA GLY A 174 -9.46 31.05 19.42
C GLY A 174 -8.36 30.46 20.30
N SER A 175 -8.12 29.14 20.24
CA SER A 175 -6.99 28.48 20.92
C SER A 175 -5.66 28.80 20.24
N SER A 176 -4.56 28.88 20.99
CA SER A 176 -3.23 29.06 20.40
C SER A 176 -2.81 27.80 19.66
N LYS A 177 -2.39 27.93 18.39
CA LYS A 177 -1.95 26.77 17.61
C LYS A 177 -0.67 26.21 18.22
N GLU A 178 -0.55 24.90 18.46
CA GLU A 178 0.63 24.35 19.12
C GLU A 178 1.85 24.27 18.19
N HIS A 179 1.67 23.69 17.01
CA HIS A 179 2.70 23.54 15.98
C HIS A 179 2.06 23.44 14.59
N GLY A 180 2.85 23.72 13.55
CA GLY A 180 2.42 23.56 12.15
C GLY A 180 3.08 24.54 11.21
N THR A 181 2.88 24.34 9.92
CA THR A 181 3.33 25.26 8.86
C THR A 181 2.17 25.62 7.94
N GLU A 182 2.14 26.87 7.50
CA GLU A 182 1.23 27.37 6.49
C GLU A 182 2.05 28.03 5.37
N ILE A 183 1.70 27.67 4.14
CA ILE A 183 2.29 28.20 2.92
C ILE A 183 1.19 28.89 2.14
N THR A 184 1.37 30.19 1.90
CA THR A 184 0.48 30.99 1.05
C THR A 184 1.22 31.40 -0.22
N ALA A 185 0.76 30.88 -1.35
CA ALA A 185 1.35 31.08 -2.66
C ALA A 185 0.35 31.75 -3.62
N GLN A 186 0.81 32.76 -4.37
CA GLN A 186 0.02 33.43 -5.40
C GLN A 186 0.63 33.14 -6.77
N MET A 187 -0.12 32.45 -7.62
CA MET A 187 0.38 32.00 -8.92
C MET A 187 -0.67 32.19 -10.01
N LYS A 188 -0.20 32.28 -11.26
CA LYS A 188 -1.08 32.21 -12.42
C LYS A 188 -1.44 30.75 -12.68
N ALA A 189 -2.70 30.38 -12.45
CA ALA A 189 -3.16 29.00 -12.54
C ALA A 189 -4.67 28.93 -12.80
N LYS A 190 -5.15 27.80 -13.34
CA LYS A 190 -6.56 27.59 -13.64
C LYS A 190 -7.10 26.38 -12.90
N TYR A 191 -8.16 26.58 -12.12
CA TYR A 191 -8.87 25.47 -11.50
C TYR A 191 -9.83 24.81 -12.51
N GLN A 192 -9.79 23.47 -12.60
CA GLN A 192 -10.63 22.68 -13.49
C GLN A 192 -11.25 21.50 -12.72
N LYS A 193 -12.55 21.29 -12.91
CA LYS A 193 -13.28 20.10 -12.42
C LYS A 193 -13.15 18.95 -13.44
N GLY A 194 -13.01 17.71 -12.97
CA GLY A 194 -12.88 16.51 -13.83
C GLY A 194 -11.86 15.48 -13.35
N ARG A 195 -11.45 14.55 -14.23
CA ARG A 195 -10.49 13.46 -13.92
C ARG A 195 -9.07 13.95 -13.61
N GLN A 196 -8.66 15.08 -14.18
CA GLN A 196 -7.36 15.72 -13.94
C GLN A 196 -7.57 16.99 -13.11
N SER A 197 -8.21 16.83 -11.95
CA SER A 197 -8.50 17.94 -11.04
C SER A 197 -7.73 17.79 -9.73
N VAL A 198 -7.56 18.91 -9.03
CA VAL A 198 -7.02 18.93 -7.65
C VAL A 198 -7.87 18.04 -6.74
N TRP A 199 -9.19 18.08 -6.90
CA TRP A 199 -10.11 17.25 -6.13
C TRP A 199 -9.82 15.75 -6.30
N GLN A 200 -9.63 15.28 -7.52
CA GLN A 200 -9.31 13.86 -7.77
C GLN A 200 -7.94 13.49 -7.19
N TYR A 201 -6.94 14.38 -7.28
CA TYR A 201 -5.64 14.15 -6.65
C TYR A 201 -5.77 14.00 -5.12
N LEU A 202 -6.52 14.86 -4.45
CA LEU A 202 -6.75 14.79 -3.01
C LEU A 202 -7.57 13.56 -2.61
N ARG A 203 -8.59 13.20 -3.41
CA ARG A 203 -9.33 11.94 -3.26
C ARG A 203 -8.37 10.74 -3.31
N MET A 204 -7.53 10.65 -4.33
CA MET A 204 -6.53 9.58 -4.47
C MET A 204 -5.51 9.58 -3.32
N THR A 205 -5.08 10.75 -2.86
CA THR A 205 -4.17 10.90 -1.72
C THR A 205 -4.80 10.37 -0.43
N SER A 206 -6.10 10.60 -0.23
CA SER A 206 -6.83 10.11 0.94
C SER A 206 -7.04 8.59 0.97
N ILE A 207 -7.03 7.92 -0.19
CA ILE A 207 -7.14 6.46 -0.29
C ILE A 207 -5.83 5.81 0.18
N VAL A 208 -4.71 6.39 -0.23
CA VAL A 208 -3.37 5.85 0.04
C VAL A 208 -2.82 6.20 1.40
N ASN A 209 -3.27 7.32 1.97
CA ASN A 209 -2.88 7.78 3.30
C ASN A 209 -4.11 7.79 4.22
N PRO A 210 -4.61 6.61 4.66
CA PRO A 210 -5.85 6.52 5.43
C PRO A 210 -5.73 7.11 6.84
N HIS A 211 -4.51 7.29 7.35
CA HIS A 211 -4.21 7.97 8.62
C HIS A 211 -4.29 9.49 8.54
N ALA A 212 -4.29 10.06 7.32
CA ALA A 212 -4.32 11.50 7.11
C ALA A 212 -5.76 12.02 7.01
N GLU A 213 -5.99 13.18 7.61
CA GLU A 213 -7.20 13.96 7.45
C GLU A 213 -6.94 15.11 6.47
N ILE A 214 -7.80 15.24 5.45
CA ILE A 214 -7.65 16.25 4.40
C ILE A 214 -8.93 17.08 4.31
N ILE A 215 -8.78 18.40 4.47
CA ILE A 215 -9.86 19.38 4.34
C ILE A 215 -9.53 20.25 3.12
N PHE A 216 -10.40 20.27 2.12
CA PHE A 216 -10.22 21.05 0.90
C PHE A 216 -11.39 22.01 0.70
N ILE A 217 -11.07 23.28 0.49
CA ILE A 217 -12.02 24.33 0.14
C ILE A 217 -11.73 24.73 -1.30
N ASP A 218 -12.68 24.44 -2.19
CA ASP A 218 -12.55 24.77 -3.60
C ASP A 218 -12.72 26.29 -3.85
N PRO A 219 -12.39 26.79 -5.05
CA PRO A 219 -12.56 28.20 -5.40
C PRO A 219 -14.02 28.67 -5.44
N GLU A 220 -14.97 27.75 -5.47
CA GLU A 220 -16.40 28.01 -5.46
C GLU A 220 -16.97 28.05 -4.02
N GLY A 221 -16.19 27.65 -3.01
CA GLY A 221 -16.55 27.60 -1.60
C GLY A 221 -17.07 26.25 -1.11
N GLU A 222 -17.10 25.21 -1.97
CA GLU A 222 -17.45 23.84 -1.58
C GLU A 222 -16.37 23.26 -0.66
N LYS A 223 -16.80 22.83 0.53
CA LYS A 223 -15.93 22.15 1.49
C LYS A 223 -15.99 20.65 1.28
N HIS A 224 -14.84 20.06 0.96
CA HIS A 224 -14.65 18.61 0.91
C HIS A 224 -13.82 18.18 2.10
N HIS A 225 -14.34 17.22 2.87
CA HIS A 225 -13.67 16.71 4.07
C HIS A 225 -13.50 15.21 3.96
N TRP A 226 -12.25 14.77 3.99
CA TRP A 226 -11.87 13.36 4.03
C TRP A 226 -11.28 13.05 5.41
N THR A 227 -12.08 12.45 6.29
CA THR A 227 -11.71 12.07 7.66
C THR A 227 -10.71 10.91 7.70
N ARG A 228 -9.84 10.84 8.71
CA ARG A 228 -8.94 9.69 8.89
C ARG A 228 -9.75 8.42 9.21
N VAL A 229 -9.26 7.26 8.74
CA VAL A 229 -9.90 5.95 8.97
C VAL A 229 -9.13 5.13 10.01
N THR A 230 -7.85 5.38 10.15
CA THR A 230 -7.00 4.71 11.14
C THR A 230 -6.16 5.74 11.90
N GLU A 231 -5.85 5.44 13.15
CA GLU A 231 -4.89 6.21 13.95
C GLU A 231 -3.49 5.56 13.93
N ARG A 232 -3.35 4.40 13.27
CA ARG A 232 -2.07 3.72 13.13
C ARG A 232 -1.22 4.42 12.06
N LEU A 233 -0.12 5.02 12.51
CA LEU A 233 0.88 5.57 11.61
C LEU A 233 1.66 4.48 10.88
N PRO A 234 2.09 4.73 9.62
CA PRO A 234 3.00 3.87 8.88
C PRO A 234 4.24 3.44 9.65
N THR A 235 4.83 2.30 9.27
CA THR A 235 6.14 1.87 9.79
C THR A 235 7.23 2.88 9.46
N LYS A 236 8.17 3.07 10.40
CA LYS A 236 9.31 3.96 10.18
C LYS A 236 10.28 3.33 9.19
N VAL A 237 10.65 4.09 8.16
CA VAL A 237 11.65 3.67 7.18
C VAL A 237 13.06 3.96 7.70
N GLU A 238 13.93 2.96 7.60
CA GLU A 238 15.36 3.10 7.90
C GLU A 238 16.17 3.36 6.63
N SER A 239 17.24 4.14 6.75
CA SER A 239 18.17 4.35 5.64
C SER A 239 19.08 3.14 5.46
N ILE A 240 19.17 2.63 4.24
CA ILE A 240 20.07 1.54 3.89
C ILE A 240 21.30 2.04 3.14
N LYS A 241 22.33 1.20 3.14
CA LYS A 241 23.53 1.38 2.32
C LYS A 241 23.24 0.92 0.89
N PRO A 242 23.94 1.46 -0.12
CA PRO A 242 23.75 1.03 -1.50
C PRO A 242 24.18 -0.44 -1.68
N HIS A 243 23.46 -1.16 -2.53
CA HIS A 243 23.77 -2.54 -2.85
C HIS A 243 24.70 -2.61 -4.08
N PRO A 244 25.70 -3.52 -4.13
CA PRO A 244 26.70 -3.56 -5.20
C PRO A 244 26.11 -3.65 -6.62
N HIS A 245 25.07 -4.47 -6.82
CA HIS A 245 24.42 -4.62 -8.14
C HIS A 245 23.73 -3.35 -8.68
N GLY A 246 23.45 -2.37 -7.81
CA GLY A 246 22.71 -1.16 -8.17
C GLY A 246 23.56 0.07 -8.42
N ILE A 247 24.89 -0.07 -8.31
CA ILE A 247 25.80 1.07 -8.34
C ILE A 247 26.31 1.27 -9.76
N GLU A 248 26.46 2.53 -10.14
CA GLU A 248 27.07 2.94 -11.40
C GLU A 248 28.52 3.39 -11.18
N LEU A 249 29.31 3.42 -12.27
CA LEU A 249 30.73 3.79 -12.24
C LEU A 249 30.96 5.15 -11.55
N GLY A 250 30.17 6.16 -11.90
CA GLY A 250 30.32 7.51 -11.33
C GLY A 250 30.03 7.55 -9.83
N GLN A 251 29.02 6.81 -9.37
CA GLN A 251 28.72 6.70 -7.94
C GLN A 251 29.84 5.96 -7.20
N LEU A 252 30.37 4.87 -7.77
CA LEU A 252 31.47 4.13 -7.17
C LEU A 252 32.74 4.98 -7.08
N GLN A 253 33.07 5.74 -8.12
CA GLN A 253 34.19 6.69 -8.12
C GLN A 253 34.07 7.76 -7.04
N ARG A 254 32.86 8.33 -6.87
CA ARG A 254 32.58 9.29 -5.80
C ARG A 254 32.74 8.65 -4.43
N MET A 255 32.16 7.46 -4.22
CA MET A 255 32.29 6.73 -2.96
C MET A 255 33.74 6.40 -2.62
N VAL A 256 34.55 5.99 -3.59
CA VAL A 256 35.99 5.75 -3.39
C VAL A 256 36.72 7.03 -3.01
N SER A 257 36.38 8.16 -3.66
CA SER A 257 37.02 9.46 -3.42
C SER A 257 36.65 10.08 -2.07
N GLU A 258 35.40 9.90 -1.62
CA GLU A 258 34.88 10.41 -0.35
C GLU A 258 35.17 9.47 0.83
N SER A 259 35.52 8.21 0.56
CA SER A 259 35.77 7.22 1.61
C SER A 259 37.00 7.55 2.47
N ASN A 260 36.85 7.40 3.78
CA ASN A 260 37.94 7.50 4.74
C ASN A 260 38.53 6.12 5.11
N ASP A 261 38.14 5.07 4.39
CA ASP A 261 38.54 3.70 4.67
C ASP A 261 40.00 3.43 4.27
N LEU A 262 40.70 2.63 5.09
CA LEU A 262 42.11 2.33 4.89
C LEU A 262 42.34 1.39 3.70
N ASN A 263 41.56 0.30 3.63
CA ASN A 263 41.75 -0.81 2.70
C ASN A 263 40.45 -1.12 1.95
N LEU A 264 40.58 -1.66 0.74
CA LEU A 264 39.45 -2.12 -0.09
C LEU A 264 38.53 -3.09 0.67
N ASN A 265 39.10 -3.95 1.52
CA ASN A 265 38.31 -4.88 2.32
C ASN A 265 37.33 -4.20 3.28
N HIS A 266 37.79 -3.14 3.95
CA HIS A 266 36.98 -2.39 4.90
C HIS A 266 35.91 -1.58 4.16
N PHE A 267 36.29 -1.01 3.02
CA PHE A 267 35.38 -0.28 2.14
C PHE A 267 34.19 -1.13 1.67
N LEU A 268 34.45 -2.36 1.21
CA LEU A 268 33.40 -3.26 0.72
C LEU A 268 32.43 -3.72 1.82
N LEU A 269 32.91 -3.90 3.05
CA LEU A 269 32.08 -4.29 4.20
C LEU A 269 31.25 -3.13 4.75
N ASN A 270 31.84 -1.95 4.83
CA ASN A 270 31.22 -0.83 5.53
C ASN A 270 30.34 0.05 4.65
N ASN A 271 30.57 0.11 3.35
CA ASN A 271 29.81 1.04 2.49
C ASN A 271 28.69 0.38 1.70
N PHE A 272 28.61 -0.96 1.69
CA PHE A 272 27.64 -1.70 0.89
C PHE A 272 26.74 -2.56 1.77
N SER A 273 25.49 -2.72 1.35
CA SER A 273 24.56 -3.70 1.94
C SER A 273 24.74 -5.08 1.28
N GLY A 274 24.57 -6.17 2.03
CA GLY A 274 24.54 -7.52 1.46
C GLY A 274 25.91 -8.14 1.16
N VAL A 275 27.01 -7.46 1.52
CA VAL A 275 28.38 -7.96 1.36
C VAL A 275 28.84 -8.66 2.63
N THR A 276 28.93 -10.00 2.56
CA THR A 276 29.50 -10.81 3.64
C THR A 276 31.03 -10.90 3.53
N ASN A 277 31.70 -11.37 4.59
CA ASN A 277 33.14 -11.66 4.58
C ASN A 277 33.56 -12.61 3.43
N ARG A 278 32.68 -13.55 3.07
CA ARG A 278 32.86 -14.47 1.96
C ARG A 278 32.72 -13.73 0.62
N ALA A 279 31.59 -13.05 0.42
CA ALA A 279 31.32 -12.32 -0.83
C ALA A 279 32.39 -11.28 -1.14
N ARG A 280 32.93 -10.59 -0.11
CA ARG A 280 34.05 -9.67 -0.26
C ARG A 280 35.29 -10.32 -0.87
N LYS A 281 35.67 -11.52 -0.40
CA LYS A 281 36.84 -12.24 -0.92
C LYS A 281 36.61 -12.67 -2.37
N GLU A 282 35.42 -13.20 -2.65
CA GLU A 282 34.99 -13.61 -4.00
C GLU A 282 35.03 -12.40 -4.97
N LEU A 283 34.56 -11.23 -4.53
CA LEU A 283 34.58 -9.99 -5.31
C LEU A 283 35.99 -9.47 -5.58
N CYS A 284 36.86 -9.45 -4.57
CA CYS A 284 38.26 -9.04 -4.77
C CYS A 284 38.99 -9.98 -5.74
N GLN A 285 38.72 -11.29 -5.66
CA GLN A 285 39.30 -12.29 -6.55
C GLN A 285 38.76 -12.16 -7.98
N ALA A 286 37.45 -11.96 -8.15
CA ALA A 286 36.82 -11.73 -9.46
C ALA A 286 37.32 -10.44 -10.12
N ALA A 287 37.57 -9.40 -9.32
CA ALA A 287 38.12 -8.13 -9.81
C ALA A 287 39.65 -8.15 -10.02
N GLU A 288 40.34 -9.24 -9.68
CA GLU A 288 41.81 -9.35 -9.73
C GLU A 288 42.53 -8.28 -8.87
N LEU A 289 41.89 -7.85 -7.77
CA LEU A 289 42.38 -6.82 -6.87
C LEU A 289 42.79 -7.40 -5.51
N GLU A 290 43.95 -6.96 -5.01
CA GLU A 290 44.36 -7.27 -3.64
C GLU A 290 43.48 -6.52 -2.63
N GLY A 291 42.83 -7.26 -1.73
CA GLY A 291 41.94 -6.68 -0.71
C GLY A 291 42.64 -5.77 0.33
N THR A 292 43.97 -5.87 0.45
CA THR A 292 44.84 -5.03 1.30
C THR A 292 45.24 -3.73 0.63
N ARG A 293 44.90 -3.52 -0.64
CA ARG A 293 45.23 -2.31 -1.38
C ARG A 293 44.56 -1.09 -0.77
N LYS A 294 45.30 0.01 -0.69
CA LYS A 294 44.83 1.28 -0.11
C LYS A 294 43.88 1.99 -1.06
N MET A 295 42.78 2.55 -0.54
CA MET A 295 41.74 3.22 -1.33
C MET A 295 42.30 4.36 -2.20
N LYS A 296 43.23 5.16 -1.67
CA LYS A 296 43.87 6.29 -2.40
C LYS A 296 44.70 5.87 -3.62
N THR A 297 45.00 4.58 -3.76
CA THR A 297 45.83 4.05 -4.86
C THR A 297 45.02 3.37 -5.97
N LEU A 298 43.68 3.35 -5.84
CA LEU A 298 42.79 2.79 -6.84
C LEU A 298 42.67 3.74 -8.03
N LYS A 299 42.87 3.22 -9.24
CA LYS A 299 42.72 3.93 -10.50
C LYS A 299 41.31 3.73 -11.06
N GLY A 300 40.94 4.55 -12.05
CA GLY A 300 39.65 4.42 -12.75
C GLY A 300 39.41 3.02 -13.34
N ASP A 301 40.46 2.38 -13.86
CA ASP A 301 40.38 1.02 -14.41
C ASP A 301 40.10 -0.03 -13.31
N ASP A 302 40.75 0.08 -12.15
CA ASP A 302 40.49 -0.80 -11.00
C ASP A 302 39.02 -0.70 -10.55
N ILE A 303 38.47 0.52 -10.54
CA ILE A 303 37.08 0.79 -10.17
C ILE A 303 36.11 0.17 -11.18
N ARG A 304 36.45 0.22 -12.47
CA ARG A 304 35.67 -0.44 -13.53
C ARG A 304 35.67 -1.96 -13.36
N GLN A 305 36.82 -2.56 -13.09
CA GLN A 305 36.93 -4.01 -12.86
C GLN A 305 36.09 -4.46 -11.66
N LEU A 306 36.09 -3.67 -10.59
CA LEU A 306 35.26 -3.91 -9.41
C LEU A 306 33.75 -3.82 -9.75
N LEU A 307 33.36 -2.88 -10.62
CA LEU A 307 31.98 -2.74 -11.08
C LEU A 307 31.52 -3.93 -11.93
N GLU A 308 32.36 -4.39 -12.87
CA GLU A 308 32.09 -5.58 -13.68
C GLU A 308 31.93 -6.83 -12.79
N ALA A 309 32.69 -6.91 -11.68
CA ALA A 309 32.51 -7.95 -10.67
C ALA A 309 31.19 -7.81 -9.88
N PHE A 310 30.74 -6.58 -9.58
CA PHE A 310 29.44 -6.34 -8.92
C PHE A 310 28.25 -6.71 -9.81
N GLN A 311 28.34 -6.49 -11.12
CA GLN A 311 27.28 -6.80 -12.07
C GLN A 311 27.24 -8.28 -12.45
N GLY A 312 28.27 -9.06 -12.05
CA GLY A 312 28.37 -10.49 -12.35
C GLY A 312 28.94 -10.79 -13.74
N GLU A 313 29.52 -9.79 -14.42
CA GLU A 313 30.22 -9.98 -15.70
C GLU A 313 31.56 -10.69 -15.48
N ARG A 314 32.23 -10.40 -14.36
CA ARG A 314 33.42 -11.14 -13.92
C ARG A 314 33.02 -12.27 -12.97
N LEU A 315 33.37 -13.49 -13.37
CA LEU A 315 33.01 -14.71 -12.66
C LEU A 315 34.12 -15.12 -11.70
N PHE A 316 33.72 -15.54 -10.51
CA PHE A 316 34.57 -16.25 -9.57
C PHE A 316 34.33 -17.76 -9.71
N ASN A 317 35.34 -18.53 -10.13
CA ASN A 317 35.22 -19.98 -10.34
C ASN A 317 34.03 -20.40 -11.23
N GLY A 318 33.72 -19.61 -12.27
CA GLY A 318 32.61 -19.86 -13.20
C GLY A 318 31.22 -19.48 -12.67
N GLN A 319 31.12 -18.85 -11.50
CA GLN A 319 29.86 -18.36 -10.93
C GLN A 319 29.94 -16.87 -10.55
N PRO A 320 28.84 -16.11 -10.62
CA PRO A 320 28.79 -14.75 -10.10
C PRO A 320 28.94 -14.77 -8.57
N ALA A 321 29.55 -13.72 -8.01
CA ALA A 321 29.71 -13.59 -6.56
C ALA A 321 28.34 -13.59 -5.87
N LYS A 322 28.16 -14.44 -4.85
CA LYS A 322 26.85 -14.60 -4.19
C LYS A 322 26.65 -13.51 -3.15
N LEU A 323 25.94 -12.45 -3.55
CA LEU A 323 25.51 -11.36 -2.67
C LEU A 323 24.17 -11.67 -1.99
N LEU A 324 24.02 -11.21 -0.75
CA LEU A 324 22.74 -11.28 -0.03
C LEU A 324 21.82 -10.16 -0.52
N LYS A 325 20.51 -10.41 -0.47
CA LYS A 325 19.53 -9.37 -0.80
C LYS A 325 19.66 -8.18 0.16
N PRO A 326 19.44 -6.94 -0.30
CA PRO A 326 19.32 -5.78 0.58
C PRO A 326 18.16 -5.96 1.58
N PRO A 327 18.27 -5.37 2.78
CA PRO A 327 17.24 -5.48 3.81
C PRO A 327 15.97 -4.71 3.40
N THR A 328 14.82 -5.17 3.90
CA THR A 328 13.49 -4.69 3.49
C THR A 328 12.90 -3.61 4.40
N ASN A 329 13.53 -3.33 5.55
CA ASN A 329 13.17 -2.29 6.52
C ASN A 329 13.25 -0.84 5.97
N CYS A 330 13.77 -0.65 4.76
CA CYS A 330 13.75 0.63 4.05
C CYS A 330 12.42 0.93 3.34
N LEU A 331 11.50 -0.03 3.29
CA LEU A 331 10.18 0.10 2.69
C LEU A 331 9.09 0.27 3.75
N SER A 332 8.08 1.06 3.42
CA SER A 332 6.84 1.25 4.16
C SER A 332 5.67 1.06 3.18
N PRO A 333 5.21 -0.19 2.99
CA PRO A 333 4.00 -0.50 2.22
C PRO A 333 2.74 0.10 2.88
N ILE A 334 1.61 0.15 2.17
CA ILE A 334 0.35 0.64 2.74
C ILE A 334 -0.31 -0.44 3.60
N GLU A 335 -0.14 -1.72 3.26
CA GLU A 335 -0.78 -2.90 3.85
C GLU A 335 -2.21 -3.16 3.32
N GLU A 336 -2.58 -4.45 3.23
CA GLU A 336 -3.82 -4.92 2.59
C GLU A 336 -5.09 -4.31 3.21
N ILE A 337 -5.18 -4.32 4.54
CA ILE A 337 -6.36 -3.83 5.28
C ILE A 337 -6.53 -2.32 5.09
N LEU A 338 -5.43 -1.58 5.09
CA LEU A 338 -5.44 -0.13 4.92
C LEU A 338 -5.85 0.25 3.49
N ILE A 339 -5.41 -0.51 2.48
CA ILE A 339 -5.90 -0.36 1.10
C ILE A 339 -7.41 -0.64 1.03
N LYS A 340 -7.88 -1.72 1.67
CA LYS A 340 -9.30 -2.08 1.71
C LYS A 340 -10.15 -0.97 2.34
N LYS A 341 -9.71 -0.42 3.48
CA LYS A 341 -10.32 0.73 4.17
C LYS A 341 -10.35 1.98 3.28
N GLY A 342 -9.21 2.33 2.67
CA GLY A 342 -9.08 3.51 1.82
C GLY A 342 -9.99 3.46 0.60
N LEU A 343 -10.09 2.30 -0.05
CA LEU A 343 -11.00 2.08 -1.18
C LEU A 343 -12.47 2.16 -0.75
N SER A 344 -12.83 1.51 0.35
CA SER A 344 -14.21 1.47 0.87
C SER A 344 -14.73 2.85 1.31
N LYS A 345 -13.84 3.77 1.72
CA LYS A 345 -14.19 5.15 2.09
C LYS A 345 -14.68 5.98 0.90
N THR A 346 -14.08 5.78 -0.26
CA THR A 346 -14.26 6.68 -1.43
C THR A 346 -15.14 6.11 -2.52
N ILE A 347 -15.35 4.79 -2.51
CA ILE A 347 -16.15 4.07 -3.48
C ILE A 347 -17.07 3.12 -2.70
N ASP A 348 -18.38 3.40 -2.74
CA ASP A 348 -19.39 2.47 -2.24
C ASP A 348 -19.37 1.22 -3.13
N SER A 349 -18.97 0.08 -2.56
CA SER A 349 -18.76 -1.14 -3.33
C SER A 349 -19.24 -2.37 -2.59
N ARG A 350 -19.56 -3.41 -3.37
CA ARG A 350 -20.02 -4.69 -2.83
C ARG A 350 -18.90 -5.69 -2.64
N PHE A 351 -17.75 -5.49 -3.28
CA PHE A 351 -16.63 -6.42 -3.20
C PHE A 351 -15.29 -5.68 -3.33
N VAL A 352 -14.41 -5.91 -2.36
CA VAL A 352 -13.04 -5.39 -2.34
C VAL A 352 -12.10 -6.54 -2.04
N THR A 353 -11.09 -6.70 -2.88
CA THR A 353 -10.01 -7.66 -2.66
C THR A 353 -8.68 -6.92 -2.79
N THR A 354 -7.71 -7.30 -1.96
CA THR A 354 -6.41 -6.63 -1.86
C THR A 354 -5.32 -7.68 -1.69
N LEU A 355 -4.12 -7.39 -2.20
CA LEU A 355 -2.97 -8.27 -2.12
C LEU A 355 -1.69 -7.46 -1.96
N THR A 356 -0.85 -7.86 -1.00
CA THR A 356 0.50 -7.35 -0.81
C THR A 356 1.50 -8.46 -1.08
N ARG A 357 2.34 -8.29 -2.12
CA ARG A 357 3.38 -9.25 -2.48
C ARG A 357 4.57 -9.17 -1.53
N VAL A 358 5.38 -10.22 -1.50
CA VAL A 358 6.68 -10.19 -0.80
C VAL A 358 7.64 -9.21 -1.50
N PRO A 359 8.49 -8.47 -0.75
CA PRO A 359 9.47 -7.57 -1.35
C PRO A 359 10.42 -8.31 -2.30
N SER A 360 10.68 -7.68 -3.45
CA SER A 360 11.65 -8.12 -4.45
C SER A 360 12.73 -7.05 -4.63
N VAL A 361 13.77 -7.32 -5.40
CA VAL A 361 14.91 -6.42 -5.58
C VAL A 361 15.19 -6.24 -7.05
N THR A 362 15.35 -4.99 -7.49
CA THR A 362 15.71 -4.65 -8.86
C THR A 362 16.86 -3.67 -8.87
N GLN A 363 17.93 -3.99 -9.62
CA GLN A 363 19.15 -3.18 -9.67
C GLN A 363 19.62 -2.78 -8.26
N GLY A 364 19.65 -3.74 -7.32
CA GLY A 364 20.05 -3.49 -5.93
C GLY A 364 19.09 -2.64 -5.08
N ASN A 365 17.93 -2.22 -5.61
CA ASN A 365 16.92 -1.46 -4.89
C ASN A 365 15.74 -2.38 -4.51
N PRO A 366 15.40 -2.52 -3.22
CA PRO A 366 14.18 -3.18 -2.79
C PRO A 366 12.94 -2.50 -3.37
N PHE A 367 11.96 -3.29 -3.76
CA PHE A 367 10.63 -2.82 -4.11
C PHE A 367 9.55 -3.81 -3.68
N GLN A 368 8.34 -3.32 -3.49
CA GLN A 368 7.18 -4.12 -3.12
C GLN A 368 5.96 -3.62 -3.90
N VAL A 369 5.15 -4.57 -4.40
CA VAL A 369 3.94 -4.27 -5.17
C VAL A 369 2.71 -4.65 -4.37
N GLU A 370 1.77 -3.71 -4.29
CA GLU A 370 0.45 -3.90 -3.69
C GLU A 370 -0.63 -3.62 -4.72
N VAL A 371 -1.67 -4.46 -4.74
CA VAL A 371 -2.77 -4.34 -5.69
C VAL A 371 -4.09 -4.40 -4.93
N GLY A 372 -5.02 -3.53 -5.30
CA GLY A 372 -6.40 -3.56 -4.83
C GLY A 372 -7.35 -3.62 -6.02
N LEU A 373 -8.40 -4.42 -5.93
CA LEU A 373 -9.48 -4.45 -6.91
C LEU A 373 -10.80 -4.26 -6.19
N ILE A 374 -11.57 -3.28 -6.66
CA ILE A 374 -12.92 -3.00 -6.20
C ILE A 374 -13.89 -3.28 -7.34
N PHE A 375 -14.97 -3.98 -7.05
CA PHE A 375 -15.97 -4.39 -8.04
C PHE A 375 -17.39 -4.06 -7.58
N GLY A 376 -18.17 -3.48 -8.50
CA GLY A 376 -19.58 -3.13 -8.28
C GLY A 376 -19.79 -1.71 -7.77
N GLY A 377 -20.94 -1.48 -7.13
CA GLY A 377 -21.34 -0.15 -6.64
C GLY A 377 -22.05 0.71 -7.67
N THR A 378 -21.91 2.03 -7.54
CA THR A 378 -22.43 3.07 -8.46
C THR A 378 -21.59 3.24 -9.74
N MET A 379 -20.61 2.37 -9.97
CA MET A 379 -19.71 2.45 -11.12
C MET A 379 -20.40 2.01 -12.42
N ALA A 380 -20.23 2.79 -13.50
CA ALA A 380 -20.84 2.49 -14.79
C ALA A 380 -20.13 1.31 -15.48
N GLY A 381 -20.88 0.24 -15.80
CA GLY A 381 -20.33 -1.00 -16.35
C GLY A 381 -19.79 -0.91 -17.79
N ASP A 382 -20.22 0.08 -18.58
CA ASP A 382 -19.81 0.24 -19.98
C ASP A 382 -18.53 1.09 -20.16
N LYS A 383 -18.07 1.72 -19.07
CA LYS A 383 -16.86 2.56 -19.10
C LYS A 383 -15.59 1.72 -18.90
N PRO A 384 -14.44 2.20 -19.41
CA PRO A 384 -13.15 1.61 -19.03
C PRO A 384 -12.98 1.67 -17.51
N VAL A 385 -12.36 0.63 -16.97
CA VAL A 385 -12.06 0.48 -15.54
C VAL A 385 -11.29 1.71 -15.03
N GLU A 386 -11.61 2.15 -13.81
CA GLU A 386 -10.87 3.25 -13.17
C GLU A 386 -9.51 2.73 -12.68
N ILE A 387 -8.43 3.20 -13.29
CA ILE A 387 -7.06 2.81 -12.89
C ILE A 387 -6.51 3.86 -11.91
N LEU A 388 -6.17 3.41 -10.71
CA LEU A 388 -5.52 4.19 -9.66
C LEU A 388 -4.07 3.74 -9.52
N ARG A 389 -3.13 4.60 -9.92
CA ARG A 389 -1.69 4.32 -9.91
C ARG A 389 -1.01 5.10 -8.80
N PHE A 390 -0.16 4.41 -8.05
CA PHE A 390 0.58 4.99 -6.94
C PHE A 390 2.04 4.54 -6.95
N ALA A 391 2.93 5.47 -6.62
CA ALA A 391 4.34 5.18 -6.39
C ALA A 391 4.77 5.86 -5.10
N ASN A 392 5.37 5.12 -4.17
CA ASN A 392 5.80 5.62 -2.85
C ASN A 392 4.72 6.46 -2.15
N ARG A 393 3.47 5.98 -2.15
CA ARG A 393 2.30 6.68 -1.60
C ARG A 393 1.90 8.00 -2.28
N VAL A 394 2.43 8.28 -3.48
CA VAL A 394 2.08 9.46 -4.29
C VAL A 394 1.19 9.04 -5.48
N PRO A 395 0.02 9.69 -5.69
CA PRO A 395 -0.82 9.46 -6.86
C PRO A 395 -0.17 9.87 -8.19
N LEU A 396 -0.30 9.03 -9.22
CA LEU A 396 0.15 9.32 -10.59
C LEU A 396 -1.06 9.60 -11.50
N MET A 397 -1.27 10.89 -11.82
CA MET A 397 -2.48 11.35 -12.54
C MET A 397 -2.30 11.40 -14.06
N TYR A 398 -1.10 11.80 -14.54
CA TYR A 398 -0.86 12.02 -15.96
C TYR A 398 -0.13 10.84 -16.63
N GLN A 399 -0.05 10.87 -17.97
CA GLN A 399 0.71 9.91 -18.80
C GLN A 399 0.38 8.42 -18.55
N GLN A 400 -0.91 8.10 -18.41
CA GLN A 400 -1.36 6.73 -18.13
C GLN A 400 -0.87 5.71 -19.18
N GLY A 401 -0.94 6.03 -20.47
CA GLY A 401 -0.56 5.09 -21.55
C GLY A 401 0.93 4.73 -21.61
N GLY A 402 1.82 5.57 -21.05
CA GLY A 402 3.26 5.31 -21.03
C GLY A 402 3.74 4.59 -19.76
N CYS A 403 2.87 4.41 -18.76
CA CYS A 403 3.27 3.96 -17.44
C CYS A 403 3.35 2.43 -17.34
N LEU A 404 4.42 1.93 -16.74
CA LEU A 404 4.63 0.52 -16.40
C LEU A 404 3.40 -0.14 -15.74
N LEU A 405 2.81 0.50 -14.73
CA LEU A 405 1.66 -0.04 -14.00
C LEU A 405 0.42 -0.22 -14.90
N THR A 406 0.19 0.68 -15.85
CA THR A 406 -0.91 0.56 -16.81
C THR A 406 -0.62 -0.59 -17.77
N LYS A 407 0.60 -0.66 -18.32
CA LYS A 407 1.04 -1.75 -19.19
C LYS A 407 0.90 -3.12 -18.49
N ALA A 408 1.18 -3.20 -17.19
CA ALA A 408 0.99 -4.41 -16.41
C ALA A 408 -0.48 -4.84 -16.36
N ILE A 409 -1.43 -3.90 -16.20
CA ILE A 409 -2.87 -4.19 -16.28
C ILE A 409 -3.28 -4.63 -17.68
N GLU A 410 -2.79 -3.95 -18.71
CA GLU A 410 -3.10 -4.25 -20.12
C GLU A 410 -2.55 -5.60 -20.59
N SER A 411 -1.47 -6.09 -19.96
CA SER A 411 -0.83 -7.37 -20.28
C SER A 411 -1.67 -8.60 -19.85
N VAL A 412 -2.67 -8.40 -18.99
CA VAL A 412 -3.53 -9.46 -18.46
C VAL A 412 -4.83 -9.55 -19.28
N ASP A 413 -5.23 -10.77 -19.63
CA ASP A 413 -6.51 -11.05 -20.30
C ASP A 413 -7.65 -11.11 -19.28
N TRP A 414 -8.32 -9.97 -19.07
CA TRP A 414 -9.35 -9.82 -18.04
C TRP A 414 -10.68 -10.51 -18.36
N ARG A 415 -10.88 -10.93 -19.61
CA ARG A 415 -12.06 -11.70 -20.05
C ARG A 415 -12.22 -13.00 -19.29
N GLN A 416 -11.11 -13.65 -18.98
CA GLN A 416 -11.09 -14.89 -18.21
C GLN A 416 -11.52 -14.69 -16.75
N TYR A 417 -11.50 -13.44 -16.27
CA TYR A 417 -11.81 -13.05 -14.91
C TYR A 417 -13.14 -12.30 -14.76
N GLY A 418 -13.92 -12.17 -15.85
CA GLY A 418 -15.29 -11.64 -15.82
C GLY A 418 -15.43 -10.14 -16.10
N LEU A 419 -14.38 -9.48 -16.60
CA LEU A 419 -14.46 -8.12 -17.17
C LEU A 419 -14.50 -8.19 -18.70
N ASP A 420 -15.07 -7.18 -19.35
CA ASP A 420 -15.09 -7.11 -20.80
C ASP A 420 -13.80 -6.47 -21.33
N GLN A 421 -13.28 -6.96 -22.44
CA GLN A 421 -12.05 -6.44 -23.05
C GLN A 421 -12.07 -6.75 -24.56
N ALA A 422 -12.67 -5.86 -25.33
CA ALA A 422 -12.75 -5.99 -26.78
C ALA A 422 -11.34 -6.12 -27.39
N GLY A 423 -11.06 -7.24 -28.07
CA GLY A 423 -9.77 -7.49 -28.72
C GLY A 423 -8.65 -8.06 -27.83
N GLY A 424 -8.90 -8.30 -26.53
CA GLY A 424 -7.94 -8.98 -25.64
C GLY A 424 -6.63 -8.24 -25.35
N LYS A 425 -6.52 -6.97 -25.77
CA LYS A 425 -5.39 -6.09 -25.51
C LYS A 425 -5.91 -4.71 -25.11
N GLY A 426 -5.26 -4.06 -24.15
CA GLY A 426 -5.61 -2.73 -23.67
C GLY A 426 -6.42 -2.74 -22.37
N VAL A 427 -6.95 -1.59 -21.97
CA VAL A 427 -7.63 -1.42 -20.68
C VAL A 427 -8.99 -2.13 -20.68
N PRO A 428 -9.30 -2.97 -19.68
CA PRO A 428 -10.60 -3.63 -19.57
C PRO A 428 -11.73 -2.63 -19.31
N LYS A 429 -12.95 -3.03 -19.67
CA LYS A 429 -14.20 -2.34 -19.39
C LYS A 429 -14.99 -3.09 -18.33
N GLY A 430 -15.63 -2.35 -17.45
CA GLY A 430 -16.46 -2.92 -16.39
C GLY A 430 -16.61 -2.00 -15.19
N PRO A 431 -17.54 -2.32 -14.28
CA PRO A 431 -17.79 -1.56 -13.06
C PRO A 431 -16.74 -1.94 -12.00
N ALA A 432 -15.47 -1.65 -12.30
CA ALA A 432 -14.35 -1.94 -11.41
C ALA A 432 -13.37 -0.76 -11.33
N ALA A 433 -12.65 -0.69 -10.22
CA ALA A 433 -11.42 0.09 -10.12
C ALA A 433 -10.25 -0.82 -9.74
N ILE A 434 -9.08 -0.55 -10.32
CA ILE A 434 -7.85 -1.29 -10.04
C ILE A 434 -6.84 -0.31 -9.47
N LEU A 435 -6.44 -0.55 -8.23
CA LEU A 435 -5.40 0.15 -7.51
C LEU A 435 -4.08 -0.61 -7.65
N VAL A 436 -3.01 0.08 -8.00
CA VAL A 436 -1.65 -0.47 -8.07
C VAL A 436 -0.72 0.47 -7.36
N HIS A 437 -0.01 -0.04 -6.36
CA HIS A 437 0.99 0.69 -5.61
C HIS A 437 2.35 0.00 -5.75
N LEU A 438 3.37 0.80 -6.08
CA LEU A 438 4.77 0.41 -6.05
C LEU A 438 5.49 1.18 -4.95
N ALA A 439 5.98 0.47 -3.93
CA ALA A 439 6.89 1.02 -2.93
C ALA A 439 8.32 0.64 -3.30
N SER A 440 9.24 1.61 -3.42
CA SER A 440 10.66 1.36 -3.66
C SER A 440 11.54 2.48 -3.12
N THR A 441 12.81 2.16 -2.82
CA THR A 441 13.83 3.16 -2.47
C THR A 441 14.20 4.06 -3.65
N ASN A 442 14.13 3.54 -4.88
CA ASN A 442 14.42 4.29 -6.10
C ASN A 442 13.40 3.95 -7.18
N VAL A 443 12.48 4.89 -7.43
CA VAL A 443 11.44 4.73 -8.44
C VAL A 443 11.93 5.35 -9.75
N GLN A 444 12.00 4.54 -10.81
CA GLN A 444 12.40 4.98 -12.14
C GLN A 444 11.23 5.67 -12.84
N PHE A 445 11.31 7.00 -13.01
CA PHE A 445 10.30 7.79 -13.72
C PHE A 445 10.72 8.04 -15.17
N THR A 446 9.74 8.18 -16.07
CA THR A 446 9.97 8.57 -17.47
C THR A 446 10.34 10.05 -17.63
N SER A 447 10.00 10.88 -16.63
CA SER A 447 10.24 12.32 -16.63
C SER A 447 10.44 12.83 -15.21
N GLU A 448 11.14 13.96 -15.08
CA GLU A 448 11.42 14.62 -13.79
C GLU A 448 10.15 15.10 -13.06
N ALA A 449 9.04 15.25 -13.77
CA ALA A 449 7.75 15.61 -13.18
C ALA A 449 7.06 14.44 -12.43
N LYS A 450 7.62 13.22 -12.50
CA LYS A 450 7.17 12.03 -11.76
C LYS A 450 5.70 11.64 -12.00
N GLU A 451 5.34 11.45 -13.27
CA GLU A 451 3.95 11.16 -13.68
C GLU A 451 3.73 9.71 -14.18
N ALA A 452 4.79 9.09 -14.70
CA ALA A 452 4.77 7.72 -15.18
C ALA A 452 6.07 7.01 -14.81
N LEU A 453 5.93 5.71 -14.56
CA LEU A 453 7.05 4.82 -14.31
C LEU A 453 7.64 4.34 -15.61
N ALA A 454 8.97 4.30 -15.67
CA ALA A 454 9.73 3.76 -16.78
C ALA A 454 9.55 2.24 -16.91
N ASP A 455 9.85 1.71 -18.09
CA ASP A 455 9.70 0.29 -18.36
C ASP A 455 10.80 -0.52 -17.68
N ASN A 456 10.42 -1.49 -16.85
CA ASN A 456 11.33 -2.35 -16.11
C ASN A 456 10.76 -3.76 -16.03
N GLY A 457 11.46 -4.73 -16.65
CA GLY A 457 10.96 -6.09 -16.83
C GLY A 457 10.73 -6.83 -15.51
N GLU A 458 11.58 -6.64 -14.50
CA GLU A 458 11.45 -7.32 -13.20
C GLU A 458 10.21 -6.82 -12.44
N VAL A 459 10.03 -5.51 -12.39
CA VAL A 459 8.87 -4.88 -11.75
C VAL A 459 7.59 -5.19 -12.53
N MET A 460 7.64 -5.25 -13.86
CA MET A 460 6.50 -5.62 -14.71
C MET A 460 6.02 -7.03 -14.41
N GLU A 461 6.93 -8.01 -14.37
CA GLU A 461 6.58 -9.41 -14.10
C GLU A 461 5.96 -9.58 -12.72
N GLU A 462 6.49 -8.89 -11.71
CA GLU A 462 5.97 -8.99 -10.35
C GLU A 462 4.59 -8.31 -10.22
N ALA A 463 4.40 -7.15 -10.85
CA ALA A 463 3.10 -6.50 -10.94
C ALA A 463 2.08 -7.36 -11.70
N ARG A 464 2.49 -8.02 -12.78
CA ARG A 464 1.63 -8.92 -13.57
C ARG A 464 1.19 -10.14 -12.76
N LYS A 465 2.09 -10.76 -11.99
CA LYS A 465 1.73 -11.88 -11.08
C LYS A 465 0.70 -11.44 -10.04
N ALA A 466 0.89 -10.27 -9.44
CA ALA A 466 -0.07 -9.72 -8.49
C ALA A 466 -1.46 -9.52 -9.13
N MET A 467 -1.50 -8.96 -10.34
CA MET A 467 -2.76 -8.78 -11.10
C MET A 467 -3.47 -10.10 -11.43
N LEU A 468 -2.74 -11.14 -11.81
CA LEU A 468 -3.31 -12.46 -12.07
C LEU A 468 -3.95 -13.07 -10.82
N GLU A 469 -3.32 -12.88 -9.67
CA GLU A 469 -3.85 -13.34 -8.37
C GLU A 469 -5.14 -12.58 -8.00
N MET A 470 -5.18 -11.26 -8.24
CA MET A 470 -6.40 -10.45 -8.09
C MET A 470 -7.53 -10.89 -9.03
N GLY A 471 -7.21 -11.16 -10.30
CA GLY A 471 -8.17 -11.66 -11.29
C GLY A 471 -8.79 -12.99 -10.87
N ARG A 472 -7.99 -13.90 -10.32
CA ARG A 472 -8.50 -15.18 -9.76
C ARG A 472 -9.47 -14.94 -8.59
N GLY A 473 -9.17 -13.98 -7.71
CA GLY A 473 -10.07 -13.57 -6.63
C GLY A 473 -11.41 -13.07 -7.14
N LEU A 474 -11.39 -12.14 -8.13
CA LEU A 474 -12.61 -11.62 -8.76
C LEU A 474 -13.44 -12.73 -9.42
N ARG A 475 -12.79 -13.63 -10.16
CA ARG A 475 -13.48 -14.75 -10.81
C ARG A 475 -14.21 -15.64 -9.81
N LYS A 476 -13.55 -15.99 -8.69
CA LYS A 476 -14.17 -16.80 -7.63
C LYS A 476 -15.41 -16.10 -7.07
N HIS A 477 -15.34 -14.80 -6.81
CA HIS A 477 -16.48 -14.02 -6.32
C HIS A 477 -17.63 -14.00 -7.34
N LEU A 478 -17.36 -13.75 -8.63
CA LEU A 478 -18.38 -13.74 -9.68
C LEU A 478 -19.02 -15.12 -9.88
N GLU A 479 -18.24 -16.19 -9.84
CA GLU A 479 -18.75 -17.57 -9.91
C GLU A 479 -19.62 -17.90 -8.69
N LYS A 480 -19.20 -17.52 -7.47
CA LYS A 480 -19.98 -17.66 -6.24
C LYS A 480 -21.31 -16.92 -6.35
N LYS A 481 -21.29 -15.65 -6.76
CA LYS A 481 -22.49 -14.82 -6.93
C LYS A 481 -23.44 -15.39 -7.98
N LYS A 482 -22.93 -15.86 -9.12
CA LYS A 482 -23.75 -16.50 -10.16
C LYS A 482 -24.38 -17.81 -9.69
N LYS A 483 -23.65 -18.62 -8.93
CA LYS A 483 -24.19 -19.85 -8.31
C LYS A 483 -25.29 -19.51 -7.30
N MET A 484 -25.04 -18.55 -6.40
CA MET A 484 -26.02 -18.13 -5.39
C MET A 484 -27.30 -17.55 -6.02
N ALA A 485 -27.17 -16.70 -7.05
CA ALA A 485 -28.33 -16.14 -7.75
C ALA A 485 -29.21 -17.23 -8.39
N LYS A 486 -28.60 -18.18 -9.11
CA LYS A 486 -29.34 -19.32 -9.70
C LYS A 486 -30.01 -20.20 -8.66
N THR A 487 -29.34 -20.43 -7.53
CA THR A 487 -29.91 -21.21 -6.43
C THR A 487 -31.06 -20.48 -5.76
N LYS A 488 -30.96 -19.17 -5.58
CA LYS A 488 -32.02 -18.32 -5.04
C LYS A 488 -33.24 -18.27 -5.97
N GLU A 489 -33.04 -18.03 -7.27
CA GLU A 489 -34.11 -18.09 -8.28
C GLU A 489 -34.78 -19.47 -8.29
N LYS A 490 -34.00 -20.55 -8.21
CA LYS A 490 -34.54 -21.91 -8.10
C LYS A 490 -35.34 -22.11 -6.81
N PHE A 491 -34.87 -21.57 -5.69
CA PHE A 491 -35.54 -21.68 -4.39
C PHE A 491 -36.87 -20.92 -4.38
N GLU A 492 -36.88 -19.68 -4.84
CA GLU A 492 -38.10 -18.86 -4.98
C GLU A 492 -39.12 -19.55 -5.87
N LEU A 493 -38.68 -20.02 -7.04
CA LEU A 493 -39.53 -20.75 -7.98
C LEU A 493 -40.13 -22.03 -7.35
N ILE A 494 -39.34 -22.78 -6.58
CA ILE A 494 -39.83 -23.99 -5.88
C ILE A 494 -40.81 -23.61 -4.77
N ASN A 495 -40.51 -22.57 -3.99
CA ASN A 495 -41.36 -22.16 -2.87
C ASN A 495 -42.71 -21.61 -3.35
N ASP A 496 -42.78 -21.04 -4.54
CA ASP A 496 -44.03 -20.55 -5.13
C ASP A 496 -44.81 -21.67 -5.84
N ILE A 497 -44.13 -22.49 -6.65
CA ILE A 497 -44.79 -23.50 -7.48
C ILE A 497 -45.20 -24.73 -6.68
N LEU A 498 -44.36 -25.20 -5.76
CA LEU A 498 -44.57 -26.49 -5.09
C LEU A 498 -45.82 -26.49 -4.19
N PRO A 499 -46.09 -25.44 -3.37
CA PRO A 499 -47.34 -25.35 -2.63
C PRO A 499 -48.57 -25.22 -3.54
N ALA A 500 -48.47 -24.44 -4.63
CA ALA A 500 -49.57 -24.29 -5.57
C ALA A 500 -49.95 -25.61 -6.27
N ILE A 501 -48.95 -26.44 -6.61
CA ILE A 501 -49.19 -27.80 -7.12
C ILE A 501 -49.79 -28.67 -6.03
N ALA A 502 -49.28 -28.60 -4.81
CA ALA A 502 -49.73 -29.43 -3.70
C ALA A 502 -51.19 -29.14 -3.32
N GLU A 503 -51.58 -27.86 -3.23
CA GLU A 503 -52.96 -27.43 -2.98
C GLU A 503 -53.91 -27.89 -4.08
N LYS A 504 -53.57 -27.64 -5.36
CA LYS A 504 -54.42 -28.09 -6.48
C LYS A 504 -54.57 -29.60 -6.52
N SER A 505 -53.48 -30.35 -6.29
CA SER A 505 -53.52 -31.82 -6.29
C SER A 505 -54.32 -32.37 -5.11
N ALA A 506 -54.18 -31.75 -3.93
CA ALA A 506 -54.92 -32.07 -2.72
C ALA A 506 -56.43 -31.81 -2.89
N GLN A 507 -56.79 -30.67 -3.50
CA GLN A 507 -58.17 -30.34 -3.85
C GLN A 507 -58.78 -31.33 -4.84
N LEU A 508 -58.05 -31.70 -5.90
CA LEU A 508 -58.54 -32.64 -6.92
C LEU A 508 -58.83 -34.04 -6.35
N LEU A 509 -58.07 -34.44 -5.32
CA LEU A 509 -58.16 -35.77 -4.70
C LEU A 509 -58.91 -35.76 -3.36
N ASN A 510 -59.42 -34.60 -2.90
CA ASN A 510 -60.00 -34.40 -1.56
C ASN A 510 -59.14 -34.97 -0.42
N ARG A 511 -57.84 -34.67 -0.43
CA ARG A 511 -56.86 -35.11 0.58
C ARG A 511 -56.17 -33.91 1.25
N PRO A 512 -55.61 -34.06 2.47
CA PRO A 512 -54.81 -33.01 3.08
C PRO A 512 -53.53 -32.73 2.26
N VAL A 513 -53.03 -31.50 2.34
CA VAL A 513 -51.81 -31.06 1.64
C VAL A 513 -50.61 -31.88 2.17
N PRO A 514 -49.82 -32.53 1.28
CA PRO A 514 -48.67 -33.32 1.68
C PRO A 514 -47.53 -32.46 2.25
N GLU A 515 -46.72 -33.02 3.15
CA GLU A 515 -45.51 -32.35 3.65
C GLU A 515 -44.49 -32.11 2.51
N LEU A 516 -44.13 -30.85 2.30
CA LEU A 516 -43.30 -30.42 1.18
C LEU A 516 -41.80 -30.44 1.49
N SER A 517 -41.42 -30.45 2.76
CA SER A 517 -40.02 -30.37 3.25
C SER A 517 -39.10 -31.42 2.61
N GLY A 518 -39.56 -32.67 2.55
CA GLY A 518 -38.81 -33.78 1.92
C GLY A 518 -38.66 -33.64 0.40
N SER A 519 -39.67 -33.08 -0.27
CA SER A 519 -39.65 -32.85 -1.72
C SER A 519 -38.75 -31.67 -2.09
N ILE A 520 -38.79 -30.59 -1.33
CA ILE A 520 -37.91 -29.41 -1.48
C ILE A 520 -36.45 -29.86 -1.34
N THR A 521 -36.13 -30.64 -0.32
CA THR A 521 -34.80 -31.21 -0.07
C THR A 521 -34.33 -32.05 -1.26
N LYS A 522 -35.18 -32.93 -1.82
CA LYS A 522 -34.85 -33.74 -2.99
C LYS A 522 -34.55 -32.92 -4.25
N ILE A 523 -35.31 -31.84 -4.48
CA ILE A 523 -35.16 -30.99 -5.67
C ILE A 523 -33.89 -30.12 -5.55
N MET A 524 -33.56 -29.67 -4.33
CA MET A 524 -32.38 -28.84 -4.09
C MET A 524 -31.08 -29.63 -4.17
N SER A 525 -31.00 -30.81 -3.52
CA SER A 525 -29.86 -31.74 -3.58
C SER A 525 -28.49 -31.04 -3.39
N ALA A 526 -28.41 -30.08 -2.48
CA ALA A 526 -27.21 -29.28 -2.24
C ALA A 526 -27.08 -28.89 -0.76
N VAL A 527 -25.86 -28.58 -0.33
CA VAL A 527 -25.60 -27.99 0.99
C VAL A 527 -25.39 -26.51 0.81
N ILE A 528 -26.10 -25.69 1.59
CA ILE A 528 -26.01 -24.23 1.53
C ILE A 528 -25.24 -23.76 2.77
N CYS A 529 -24.32 -22.83 2.56
CA CYS A 529 -23.54 -22.19 3.60
C CYS A 529 -23.70 -20.68 3.49
N GLU A 530 -24.17 -20.06 4.56
CA GLU A 530 -24.32 -18.61 4.68
C GLU A 530 -23.36 -18.13 5.77
N SER A 531 -22.59 -17.09 5.46
CA SER A 531 -21.83 -16.34 6.46
C SER A 531 -22.42 -14.96 6.63
N THR A 532 -22.56 -14.54 7.88
CA THR A 532 -22.72 -13.14 8.24
C THR A 532 -21.52 -12.73 9.09
N THR A 533 -21.10 -11.49 8.92
CA THR A 533 -19.95 -10.92 9.64
C THR A 533 -20.37 -9.52 10.05
N GLU A 534 -20.56 -9.34 11.35
CA GLU A 534 -21.07 -8.09 11.92
C GLU A 534 -20.08 -7.52 12.93
N TRP A 535 -19.92 -6.20 12.91
CA TRP A 535 -19.09 -5.50 13.88
C TRP A 535 -19.92 -5.13 15.09
N ASN A 536 -19.57 -5.69 16.25
CA ASN A 536 -20.25 -5.40 17.51
C ASN A 536 -19.65 -4.13 18.15
N LYS A 537 -20.49 -3.09 18.29
CA LYS A 537 -20.07 -1.78 18.80
C LYS A 537 -19.73 -1.80 20.29
N GLU A 538 -20.30 -2.73 21.06
CA GLU A 538 -20.15 -2.78 22.51
C GLU A 538 -18.90 -3.57 22.91
N THR A 539 -18.67 -4.73 22.30
CA THR A 539 -17.52 -5.60 22.59
C THR A 539 -16.26 -5.21 21.81
N LYS A 540 -16.39 -4.35 20.78
CA LYS A 540 -15.31 -4.02 19.81
C LYS A 540 -14.71 -5.28 19.16
N GLN A 541 -15.56 -6.28 18.93
CA GLN A 541 -15.19 -7.53 18.27
C GLN A 541 -15.99 -7.67 16.96
N THR A 542 -15.43 -8.39 16.01
CA THR A 542 -16.15 -8.79 14.79
C THR A 542 -16.75 -10.17 15.03
N ASP A 543 -18.07 -10.26 15.10
CA ASP A 543 -18.79 -11.51 15.29
C ASP A 543 -19.08 -12.15 13.92
N VAL A 544 -18.71 -13.42 13.78
CA VAL A 544 -18.93 -14.20 12.55
C VAL A 544 -19.88 -15.34 12.88
N ASP A 545 -21.01 -15.39 12.17
CA ASP A 545 -21.94 -16.53 12.21
C ASP A 545 -21.93 -17.24 10.87
N ILE A 546 -21.66 -18.55 10.92
CA ILE A 546 -21.65 -19.45 9.77
C ILE A 546 -22.76 -20.48 9.97
N VAL A 547 -23.74 -20.46 9.07
CA VAL A 547 -24.87 -21.38 9.07
C VAL A 547 -24.72 -22.34 7.90
N LEU A 548 -24.61 -23.64 8.21
CA LEU A 548 -24.64 -24.72 7.23
C LEU A 548 -25.97 -25.45 7.27
N PHE A 549 -26.59 -25.61 6.10
CA PHE A 549 -27.83 -26.36 5.94
C PHE A 549 -27.68 -27.47 4.90
N ASN A 550 -28.03 -28.71 5.27
CA ASN A 550 -27.95 -29.85 4.36
C ASN A 550 -29.29 -30.12 3.65
N TYR A 551 -29.47 -29.64 2.41
CA TYR A 551 -30.61 -30.02 1.56
C TYR A 551 -30.32 -31.27 0.70
N THR A 552 -29.52 -32.24 1.17
CA THR A 552 -29.31 -33.51 0.47
C THR A 552 -30.04 -34.66 1.14
N THR A 553 -30.31 -35.74 0.41
CA THR A 553 -31.02 -36.93 0.92
C THR A 553 -30.15 -37.85 1.78
N ARG A 554 -28.86 -37.58 1.90
CA ARG A 554 -27.89 -38.41 2.64
C ARG A 554 -27.15 -37.58 3.68
N PRO A 555 -26.71 -38.18 4.79
CA PRO A 555 -25.84 -37.50 5.72
C PRO A 555 -24.50 -37.18 5.03
N ARG A 556 -23.95 -36.00 5.33
CA ARG A 556 -22.70 -35.52 4.72
C ARG A 556 -21.75 -35.00 5.79
N ALA A 557 -20.50 -35.47 5.75
CA ALA A 557 -19.42 -34.95 6.59
C ALA A 557 -18.62 -33.90 5.81
N TYR A 558 -18.37 -32.77 6.46
CA TYR A 558 -17.60 -31.66 5.89
C TYR A 558 -16.53 -31.18 6.87
N THR A 559 -15.41 -30.73 6.33
CA THR A 559 -14.49 -29.85 7.07
C THR A 559 -14.67 -28.45 6.53
N ILE A 560 -15.10 -27.53 7.39
CA ILE A 560 -15.30 -26.12 7.05
C ILE A 560 -14.08 -25.35 7.52
N LEU A 561 -13.62 -24.45 6.66
CA LEU A 561 -12.41 -23.67 6.86
C LEU A 561 -12.78 -22.20 6.69
N ALA A 562 -12.45 -21.35 7.65
CA ALA A 562 -12.62 -19.91 7.50
C ALA A 562 -11.27 -19.22 7.41
N THR A 563 -11.18 -18.20 6.56
CA THR A 563 -10.04 -17.30 6.56
C THR A 563 -10.19 -16.27 7.67
N TRP A 564 -9.08 -15.94 8.34
CA TRP A 564 -9.03 -14.85 9.31
C TRP A 564 -7.77 -14.00 9.09
N PRO A 565 -7.77 -12.72 9.49
CA PRO A 565 -6.67 -11.81 9.24
C PRO A 565 -5.51 -11.94 10.28
N GLU A 566 -4.77 -13.05 10.26
CA GLU A 566 -3.73 -13.34 11.27
C GLU A 566 -2.57 -12.33 11.22
N LYS A 567 -2.18 -11.96 9.99
CA LYS A 567 -1.07 -11.02 9.72
C LYS A 567 -1.29 -9.64 10.33
N SER A 568 -2.53 -9.31 10.65
CA SER A 568 -2.91 -8.02 11.24
C SER A 568 -2.94 -8.00 12.77
N GLY A 569 -2.66 -9.15 13.41
CA GLY A 569 -2.68 -9.29 14.87
C GLY A 569 -4.04 -9.68 15.45
N ALA A 570 -5.01 -10.07 14.60
CA ALA A 570 -6.32 -10.52 15.05
C ALA A 570 -6.23 -11.86 15.79
N LYS A 571 -6.92 -11.98 16.93
CA LYS A 571 -7.06 -13.22 17.69
C LYS A 571 -8.50 -13.70 17.63
N MET A 572 -8.69 -15.01 17.54
CA MET A 572 -10.01 -15.62 17.58
C MET A 572 -10.37 -15.90 19.05
N GLU A 573 -11.48 -15.32 19.51
CA GLU A 573 -12.06 -15.48 20.84
C GLU A 573 -13.49 -16.03 20.70
N ASN A 574 -14.06 -16.59 21.79
CA ASN A 574 -15.43 -17.14 21.82
C ASN A 574 -15.73 -18.20 20.73
N ASN A 575 -14.77 -19.05 20.40
CA ASN A 575 -14.99 -20.17 19.49
C ASN A 575 -15.39 -21.44 20.26
N ASP A 576 -16.66 -21.51 20.64
CA ASP A 576 -17.22 -22.61 21.46
C ASP A 576 -17.27 -23.95 20.71
N THR A 577 -17.07 -23.94 19.39
CA THR A 577 -17.14 -25.13 18.52
C THR A 577 -15.78 -25.81 18.28
N GLY A 578 -14.71 -25.33 18.92
CA GLY A 578 -13.36 -25.89 18.80
C GLY A 578 -12.70 -25.65 17.43
N GLY A 579 -11.81 -26.55 17.00
CA GLY A 579 -11.12 -26.46 15.71
C GLY A 579 -9.60 -26.35 15.82
N ARG A 580 -8.91 -26.35 14.68
CA ARG A 580 -7.44 -26.30 14.62
C ARG A 580 -6.94 -25.35 13.54
N LYS A 581 -5.81 -24.71 13.81
CA LYS A 581 -5.06 -23.95 12.81
C LYS A 581 -4.45 -24.92 11.79
N GLU A 582 -4.70 -24.69 10.51
CA GLU A 582 -4.16 -25.54 9.44
C GLU A 582 -3.03 -24.86 8.64
N ALA A 583 -3.14 -23.54 8.45
CA ALA A 583 -2.12 -22.69 7.85
C ALA A 583 -2.26 -21.26 8.41
N LEU A 584 -1.31 -20.37 8.10
CA LEU A 584 -1.37 -18.97 8.50
C LEU A 584 -2.63 -18.29 7.93
N GLY A 585 -3.49 -17.79 8.80
CA GLY A 585 -4.77 -17.16 8.43
C GLY A 585 -5.90 -18.12 8.02
N VAL A 586 -5.79 -19.43 8.29
CA VAL A 586 -6.86 -20.41 8.00
C VAL A 586 -7.14 -21.32 9.19
N TRP A 587 -8.40 -21.33 9.63
CA TRP A 587 -8.89 -22.19 10.71
C TRP A 587 -9.85 -23.24 10.22
N ALA A 588 -9.74 -24.45 10.77
CA ALA A 588 -10.48 -25.62 10.32
C ALA A 588 -11.38 -26.17 11.43
N TRP A 589 -12.68 -26.34 11.13
CA TRP A 589 -13.64 -27.10 11.92
C TRP A 589 -13.97 -28.42 11.21
N LYS A 590 -13.73 -29.54 11.88
CA LYS A 590 -14.17 -30.85 11.40
C LYS A 590 -15.58 -31.10 11.93
N LEU A 591 -16.58 -31.08 11.04
CA LEU A 591 -17.97 -31.31 11.43
C LEU A 591 -18.29 -32.79 11.41
N GLU A 592 -19.09 -33.22 12.38
CA GLU A 592 -19.81 -34.49 12.32
C GLU A 592 -20.75 -34.54 11.10
N ALA A 593 -21.22 -35.74 10.76
CA ALA A 593 -22.06 -35.94 9.59
C ALA A 593 -23.43 -35.24 9.77
N LEU A 594 -23.63 -34.14 9.03
CA LEU A 594 -24.87 -33.39 8.99
C LEU A 594 -25.98 -34.25 8.37
N GLN A 595 -27.06 -34.48 9.11
CA GLN A 595 -28.22 -35.22 8.61
C GLN A 595 -29.02 -34.39 7.58
N PRO A 596 -29.82 -35.03 6.71
CA PRO A 596 -30.74 -34.33 5.81
C PRO A 596 -31.68 -33.38 6.57
N GLY A 597 -31.74 -32.11 6.16
CA GLY A 597 -32.59 -31.09 6.78
C GLY A 597 -32.05 -30.50 8.10
N GLU A 598 -30.88 -30.95 8.56
CA GLU A 598 -30.23 -30.43 9.75
C GLU A 598 -29.45 -29.14 9.45
N ARG A 599 -29.47 -28.21 10.42
CA ARG A 599 -28.69 -26.97 10.41
C ARG A 599 -27.61 -27.01 11.47
N LYS A 600 -26.42 -26.53 11.13
CA LYS A 600 -25.31 -26.37 12.08
C LYS A 600 -24.83 -24.92 12.07
N HIS A 601 -24.74 -24.37 13.28
CA HIS A 601 -24.28 -23.02 13.54
C HIS A 601 -22.84 -23.07 14.06
N ILE A 602 -21.98 -22.21 13.52
CA ILE A 602 -20.60 -22.02 13.97
C ILE A 602 -20.43 -20.52 14.20
N THR A 603 -20.25 -20.14 15.46
CA THR A 603 -20.06 -18.75 15.87
C THR A 603 -18.68 -18.58 16.46
N TYR A 604 -18.01 -17.48 16.10
CA TYR A 604 -16.77 -17.04 16.75
C TYR A 604 -16.63 -15.52 16.65
N SER A 605 -15.83 -14.94 17.53
CA SER A 605 -15.52 -13.50 17.55
C SER A 605 -14.05 -13.27 17.22
N LEU A 606 -13.74 -12.19 16.51
CA LEU A 606 -12.36 -11.75 16.24
C LEU A 606 -12.05 -10.49 17.07
N SER A 607 -11.01 -10.56 17.91
CA SER A 607 -10.48 -9.45 18.69
C SER A 607 -9.23 -8.83 18.03
N GLY A 608 -8.99 -7.54 18.28
CA GLY A 608 -7.82 -6.82 17.75
C GLY A 608 -7.99 -6.16 16.37
N LEU A 609 -9.21 -6.13 15.84
CA LEU A 609 -9.56 -5.44 14.59
C LEU A 609 -10.26 -4.10 14.91
N GLU A 610 -10.23 -3.15 13.96
CA GLU A 610 -11.05 -1.94 14.03
C GLU A 610 -12.36 -2.10 13.21
N ARG A 611 -13.27 -1.14 13.34
CA ARG A 611 -14.55 -1.14 12.61
C ARG A 611 -14.30 -1.11 11.09
N GLY A 612 -14.71 -2.18 10.41
CA GLY A 612 -14.66 -2.30 8.94
C GLY A 612 -13.42 -3.00 8.39
N ASP A 613 -12.52 -3.50 9.25
CA ASP A 613 -11.32 -4.26 8.83
C ASP A 613 -11.70 -5.57 8.14
N TRP A 614 -12.74 -6.21 8.67
CA TRP A 614 -13.23 -7.50 8.21
C TRP A 614 -14.73 -7.45 8.01
N THR A 615 -15.14 -7.45 6.74
CA THR A 615 -16.53 -7.29 6.30
C THR A 615 -17.11 -8.57 5.71
N GLU A 616 -16.25 -9.40 5.13
CA GLU A 616 -16.64 -10.67 4.54
C GLU A 616 -15.60 -11.72 4.94
N THR A 617 -16.07 -12.81 5.50
CA THR A 617 -15.25 -13.99 5.80
C THR A 617 -15.34 -14.96 4.63
N GLU A 618 -14.20 -15.33 4.05
CA GLU A 618 -14.19 -16.37 3.03
C GLU A 618 -14.28 -17.75 3.68
N ILE A 619 -15.35 -18.47 3.34
CA ILE A 619 -15.54 -19.85 3.76
C ILE A 619 -15.03 -20.79 2.67
N LEU A 620 -14.20 -21.71 3.10
CA LEU A 620 -13.63 -22.81 2.35
C LEU A 620 -14.19 -24.14 2.88
N PHE A 621 -14.30 -25.17 2.04
CA PHE A 621 -14.74 -26.49 2.49
C PHE A 621 -13.91 -27.62 1.89
N ARG A 622 -13.83 -28.74 2.62
CA ARG A 622 -13.37 -30.04 2.12
C ARG A 622 -14.49 -31.07 2.29
N GLY A 623 -14.88 -31.71 1.18
CA GLY A 623 -15.93 -32.70 1.13
C GLY A 623 -16.18 -33.20 -0.30
N ALA A 624 -16.99 -34.25 -0.42
CA ALA A 624 -17.24 -34.92 -1.70
C ALA A 624 -18.20 -34.16 -2.62
N GLN A 625 -19.19 -33.45 -2.07
CA GLN A 625 -20.20 -32.71 -2.84
C GLN A 625 -20.10 -31.21 -2.56
N ASP A 626 -20.29 -30.40 -3.61
CA ASP A 626 -20.13 -28.95 -3.54
C ASP A 626 -21.06 -28.31 -2.52
N VAL A 627 -20.51 -27.40 -1.72
CA VAL A 627 -21.25 -26.54 -0.79
C VAL A 627 -21.47 -25.19 -1.47
N ILE A 628 -22.72 -24.78 -1.63
CA ILE A 628 -23.10 -23.51 -2.22
C ILE A 628 -22.84 -22.41 -1.18
N GLY A 629 -22.09 -21.38 -1.55
CA GLY A 629 -21.70 -20.29 -0.63
C GLY A 629 -20.30 -20.45 -0.04
N ALA A 630 -19.69 -21.63 -0.12
CA ALA A 630 -18.31 -21.89 0.25
C ALA A 630 -17.47 -22.29 -0.98
N THR A 631 -16.17 -22.02 -0.94
CA THR A 631 -15.24 -22.38 -2.02
C THR A 631 -14.56 -23.70 -1.70
N LYS A 632 -14.45 -24.62 -2.67
CA LYS A 632 -13.74 -25.88 -2.45
C LYS A 632 -12.26 -25.59 -2.24
N MET A 633 -11.67 -26.16 -1.20
CA MET A 633 -10.24 -26.02 -0.94
C MET A 633 -9.45 -27.00 -1.80
N ASP A 634 -8.68 -26.48 -2.75
CA ASP A 634 -7.75 -27.26 -3.59
C ASP A 634 -6.36 -27.37 -2.93
N GLU A 635 -5.70 -28.53 -3.04
CA GLU A 635 -4.35 -28.76 -2.48
C GLU A 635 -3.30 -27.78 -3.03
N LYS A 636 -3.46 -27.33 -4.28
CA LYS A 636 -2.56 -26.34 -4.91
C LYS A 636 -2.63 -24.96 -4.24
N PHE A 637 -3.81 -24.57 -3.75
CA PHE A 637 -4.00 -23.30 -3.05
C PHE A 637 -3.33 -23.32 -1.68
N LEU A 638 -3.39 -24.47 -0.98
CA LEU A 638 -2.69 -24.68 0.29
C LEU A 638 -1.17 -24.66 0.11
N GLN A 639 -0.66 -25.25 -0.97
CA GLN A 639 0.77 -25.22 -1.31
C GLN A 639 1.25 -23.79 -1.59
N GLU A 640 0.47 -22.97 -2.28
CA GLU A 640 0.83 -21.57 -2.54
C GLU A 640 0.85 -20.73 -1.25
N ILE A 641 -0.14 -20.90 -0.36
CA ILE A 641 -0.15 -20.24 0.96
C ILE A 641 1.09 -20.65 1.77
N ARG A 642 1.39 -21.96 1.82
CA ARG A 642 2.60 -22.47 2.50
C ARG A 642 3.90 -21.97 1.87
N ARG A 643 3.92 -21.81 0.54
CA ARG A 643 5.08 -21.26 -0.18
C ARG A 643 5.26 -19.78 0.14
N GLN A 644 4.18 -19.00 0.15
CA GLN A 644 4.22 -17.60 0.57
C GLN A 644 4.67 -17.46 2.03
N GLU A 645 4.22 -18.36 2.91
CA GLU A 645 4.64 -18.44 4.31
C GLU A 645 6.14 -18.77 4.45
N GLN A 646 6.65 -19.77 3.72
CA GLN A 646 8.08 -20.09 3.69
C GLN A 646 8.92 -18.92 3.20
N LEU A 647 8.50 -18.25 2.13
CA LEU A 647 9.20 -17.06 1.61
C LEU A 647 9.18 -15.90 2.60
N PHE A 648 8.11 -15.74 3.37
CA PHE A 648 7.99 -14.71 4.40
C PHE A 648 8.93 -15.01 5.58
N LEU A 649 8.92 -16.25 6.08
CA LEU A 649 9.80 -16.73 7.16
C LEU A 649 11.28 -16.69 6.77
N GLU A 650 11.62 -17.02 5.52
CA GLU A 650 12.98 -16.88 5.00
C GLU A 650 13.42 -15.41 5.00
N GLY A 651 12.54 -14.48 4.60
CA GLY A 651 12.81 -13.04 4.67
C GLY A 651 13.01 -12.51 6.09
N GLU A 652 12.26 -13.01 7.08
CA GLU A 652 12.46 -12.66 8.49
C GLU A 652 13.73 -13.27 9.08
N ASN A 653 14.06 -14.52 8.76
CA ASN A 653 15.28 -15.17 9.24
C ASN A 653 16.56 -14.55 8.66
N GLU A 654 16.55 -14.12 7.39
CA GLU A 654 17.66 -13.36 6.79
C GLU A 654 17.85 -11.99 7.46
N ASN A 655 16.76 -11.30 7.81
CA ASN A 655 16.82 -10.06 8.58
C ASN A 655 17.40 -10.27 9.99
N THR A 656 17.06 -11.39 10.64
CA THR A 656 17.50 -11.68 12.02
C THR A 656 19.00 -12.02 12.10
N GLN A 657 19.55 -12.73 11.10
CA GLN A 657 21.00 -13.03 11.03
C GLN A 657 21.85 -11.77 10.81
N SER A 658 21.32 -10.76 10.12
CA SER A 658 21.99 -9.46 9.94
C SER A 658 22.00 -8.58 11.22
N ALA A 659 21.04 -8.79 12.11
CA ALA A 659 20.96 -8.11 13.41
C ALA A 659 21.84 -8.77 14.48
N GLN A 660 21.95 -10.10 14.47
CA GLN A 660 22.77 -10.86 15.44
C GLN A 660 24.28 -10.65 15.27
N THR A 661 24.76 -10.31 14.06
CA THR A 661 26.18 -10.03 13.80
C THR A 661 26.70 -8.71 14.40
N LYS A 662 25.84 -7.92 15.06
CA LYS A 662 26.23 -6.67 15.75
C LYS A 662 26.34 -6.76 17.27
N ASN A 663 25.96 -7.89 17.89
CA ASN A 663 25.90 -8.02 19.35
C ASN A 663 26.66 -9.25 19.88
N GLU A 664 27.90 -9.48 19.42
CA GLU A 664 28.84 -10.37 20.12
C GLU A 664 30.04 -9.57 20.64
N SER A 665 29.87 -8.99 21.82
CA SER A 665 30.94 -8.78 22.78
C SER A 665 30.60 -9.58 24.02
N SER A 666 31.43 -10.58 24.31
CA SER A 666 31.33 -11.55 25.40
C SER A 666 31.25 -10.91 26.80
N PRO A 667 30.74 -11.67 27.78
CA PRO A 667 31.65 -12.16 28.82
C PRO A 667 31.47 -13.64 29.18
N GLU A 668 32.52 -14.15 29.82
CA GLU A 668 32.87 -15.55 30.14
C GLU A 668 31.87 -16.32 31.04
N PRO A 669 31.94 -17.67 31.05
CA PRO A 669 31.04 -18.53 31.81
C PRO A 669 31.67 -19.09 33.11
N ASN A 670 30.84 -19.44 34.09
CA ASN A 670 31.11 -20.54 35.02
C ASN A 670 29.82 -21.03 35.74
N PRO A 671 29.79 -22.23 36.36
CA PRO A 671 28.86 -23.30 35.95
C PRO A 671 28.04 -23.92 37.12
N GLN A 672 27.32 -25.02 36.82
CA GLN A 672 26.61 -25.97 37.72
C GLN A 672 25.17 -25.53 38.07
N GLU A 673 24.12 -26.36 38.00
CA GLU A 673 23.94 -27.75 38.45
C GLU A 673 22.95 -28.56 37.57
N ALA A 674 23.02 -29.88 37.76
CA ALA A 674 22.29 -30.95 37.07
C ALA A 674 20.87 -31.21 37.66
N PRO A 675 20.03 -32.06 37.04
CA PRO A 675 18.58 -32.06 37.20
C PRO A 675 18.06 -33.09 38.21
N ILE A 676 16.84 -32.87 38.73
CA ILE A 676 16.07 -33.87 39.49
C ILE A 676 14.67 -34.00 38.90
N ALA A 677 14.30 -35.24 38.61
CA ALA A 677 12.98 -35.70 38.17
C ALA A 677 12.02 -35.88 39.35
N ALA A 678 10.71 -35.65 39.15
CA ALA A 678 9.67 -36.37 39.90
C ALA A 678 8.30 -36.34 39.20
N THR A 679 7.67 -37.48 39.32
CA THR A 679 6.40 -38.05 38.82
C THR A 679 5.09 -37.36 39.25
N ALA A 680 4.02 -37.66 38.49
CA ALA A 680 2.60 -37.37 38.73
C ALA A 680 2.03 -37.96 40.04
N PRO A 681 0.76 -37.65 40.41
CA PRO A 681 -0.34 -38.53 39.96
C PRO A 681 -1.70 -37.85 39.66
N VAL A 682 -2.60 -38.72 39.19
CA VAL A 682 -3.97 -38.60 38.69
C VAL A 682 -5.00 -38.40 39.80
N THR A 683 -6.11 -37.70 39.51
CA THR A 683 -7.44 -37.98 40.08
C THR A 683 -8.55 -37.72 39.05
N THR A 684 -9.41 -38.72 38.92
CA THR A 684 -10.60 -38.84 38.07
C THR A 684 -11.86 -38.42 38.84
N GLU A 685 -12.79 -37.70 38.22
CA GLU A 685 -14.21 -37.76 38.57
C GLU A 685 -15.08 -37.80 37.31
N ILE A 686 -16.10 -38.66 37.38
CA ILE A 686 -17.06 -39.05 36.34
C ILE A 686 -18.41 -38.46 36.74
N VAL A 687 -19.10 -37.76 35.83
CA VAL A 687 -20.57 -37.63 35.84
C VAL A 687 -21.08 -37.56 34.39
N GLU A 688 -21.87 -38.54 33.96
CA GLU A 688 -22.78 -38.46 32.79
C GLU A 688 -24.24 -38.25 33.28
N PRO A 689 -25.28 -38.26 32.42
CA PRO A 689 -25.82 -37.10 31.70
C PRO A 689 -27.32 -36.88 32.04
N ALA A 690 -27.89 -35.74 31.65
CA ALA A 690 -29.35 -35.60 31.64
C ALA A 690 -29.80 -34.72 30.47
N VAL A 691 -30.50 -35.34 29.52
CA VAL A 691 -31.22 -34.70 28.41
C VAL A 691 -32.71 -34.67 28.76
N ALA A 692 -33.38 -33.57 28.42
CA ALA A 692 -34.81 -33.54 28.10
C ALA A 692 -35.05 -32.62 26.87
N PRO A 693 -35.82 -33.03 25.85
CA PRO A 693 -36.18 -32.22 24.67
C PRO A 693 -37.68 -31.80 24.69
N PRO A 694 -38.25 -31.17 23.65
CA PRO A 694 -37.99 -29.83 23.11
C PRO A 694 -39.31 -29.00 22.96
N GLU A 695 -39.25 -27.66 22.87
CA GLU A 695 -40.38 -26.84 22.36
C GLU A 695 -39.89 -25.65 21.52
N GLY A 696 -40.60 -25.36 20.42
CA GLY A 696 -40.54 -24.06 19.73
C GLY A 696 -39.88 -24.05 18.35
N GLN A 697 -40.58 -24.57 17.35
CA GLN A 697 -40.23 -24.39 15.93
C GLN A 697 -40.58 -22.95 15.51
N ARG A 698 -39.57 -22.10 15.28
CA ARG A 698 -39.71 -20.79 14.61
C ARG A 698 -39.06 -20.86 13.23
N THR A 699 -39.80 -20.46 12.20
CA THR A 699 -39.39 -20.44 10.79
C THR A 699 -38.51 -19.23 10.46
N LEU A 700 -37.77 -19.37 9.35
CA LEU A 700 -36.49 -18.72 9.04
C LEU A 700 -36.55 -17.31 8.40
N PHE A 701 -37.72 -16.66 8.34
CA PHE A 701 -37.81 -15.30 7.79
C PHE A 701 -38.78 -14.47 8.62
N GLY A 702 -38.24 -13.46 9.31
CA GLY A 702 -38.97 -12.57 10.19
C GLY A 702 -40.21 -11.97 9.52
N GLY A 703 -41.36 -12.24 10.12
CA GLY A 703 -42.62 -11.52 9.97
C GLY A 703 -43.37 -11.67 11.29
N ASP A 704 -43.73 -10.56 11.91
CA ASP A 704 -44.34 -10.51 13.24
C ASP A 704 -45.73 -11.17 13.26
N VAL A 705 -45.96 -11.98 14.30
CA VAL A 705 -47.12 -11.85 15.21
C VAL A 705 -46.62 -12.09 16.64
#